data_AF-A0A6J7H2G5-F1
#
_entry.id   AF-A0A6J7H2G5-F1
#
_cell.length_a   1.000
_cell.length_b   1.000
_cell.length_c   1.000
_cell.angle_alpha   90.00
_cell.angle_beta   90.00
_cell.angle_gamma   90.00
#
_symmetry.space_group_name_H-M   'P 1'
#
loop_
_entity.id
_entity.type
_entity.pdbx_description
1 polymer ?
#
loop_
_entity_poly.entity_id
_entity_poly.type
_entity_poly.pdbx_seq_one_letter_code
_entity_poly.pdbx_strand_id
1 'polypeptide(L)'
;MRLSERIDLPVSPERAWRTVIDPRVIGRTLPGLVTFEVLGDGPLRQGTRLRTVLAIGAAELGSELEVTVLRDGRDMVAVGVTGIDLHVALRVRPSGDGARISVRAGYNPPGGVPGALAGVVALPEMRRRVREMLRAVERILLAEDAPAPRPGPVEVAMLAARSARVFRRAGVLRPMRPDKYATIARQLAHWGATPAGAYAAAATRDPHRMAIIDGDRALTYAELDHRTTALAVALRDRGVGEGHRVAIACRNHRGFVETLVAVSKAGADALLVNTAFAAPQVRAVFDRERPTALVCDADLLGVMDEALGAATGVSSDPARGTVDGVSRVVAAWDAEHPSRPGVRSLDELIVEGDGRPLAYPGSPGRVVLLTSGTTGVPKGTRRSRIALGAPVSFLDRMDYRDGGTFLIAPPLFHAWGFANLLMAMLLGSTVVLRRDFDPEDVLRSVARHGVDVLVAVPVMLGRILELDPGVREEFDLSRLRVTATSGSALPGDLATRWMDVFGDTLHSLYGATEVGWGAIADPADLRAAPTTAGRVSLGARVRIVDRGGVALPTHRTGRILVGGGLANDRYTDGTRLPQRDGLSETGDVGYLDDLGRLFVLGREDDMIISGGENVYPRTVEDVLEEHPGVKEVAAIGVPDEHYGERIAVHVVKAPGARLSAKAVREHVRARRPRYEVPRDVVFCDELPRGATGKILRRALRSPS
;
A
#
# COMPACT_ATOMS: atom_id res chain seq x y z
N MET A 1 -19.04 43.06 -14.20
CA MET A 1 -17.94 42.89 -15.18
C MET A 1 -18.22 41.71 -16.09
N ARG A 2 -17.66 41.67 -17.30
CA ARG A 2 -17.90 40.59 -18.28
C ARG A 2 -16.61 40.20 -18.99
N LEU A 3 -16.40 38.89 -19.18
CA LEU A 3 -15.35 38.32 -20.02
C LEU A 3 -15.95 37.35 -21.02
N SER A 4 -15.27 37.18 -22.14
CA SER A 4 -15.61 36.21 -23.18
C SER A 4 -14.33 35.60 -23.72
N GLU A 5 -14.25 34.27 -23.73
CA GLU A 5 -13.14 33.51 -24.31
C GLU A 5 -13.72 32.42 -25.22
N ARG A 6 -12.94 32.00 -26.21
CA ARG A 6 -13.35 30.99 -27.20
C ARG A 6 -12.18 30.17 -27.69
N ILE A 7 -12.47 28.96 -28.17
CA ILE A 7 -11.53 28.07 -28.84
C ILE A 7 -12.22 27.35 -30.00
N ASP A 8 -11.49 27.14 -31.09
CA ASP A 8 -11.94 26.40 -32.27
C ASP A 8 -11.21 25.06 -32.31
N LEU A 9 -11.94 23.95 -32.42
CA LEU A 9 -11.40 22.59 -32.32
C LEU A 9 -11.88 21.71 -33.49
N PRO A 10 -11.03 20.84 -34.05
CA PRO A 10 -11.39 19.90 -35.11
C PRO A 10 -12.18 18.68 -34.57
N VAL A 11 -13.27 18.92 -33.86
CA VAL A 11 -14.17 17.88 -33.32
C VAL A 11 -15.61 18.21 -33.64
N SER A 12 -16.49 17.21 -33.71
CA SER A 12 -17.90 17.47 -34.01
C SER A 12 -18.55 18.33 -32.92
N PRO A 13 -19.49 19.24 -33.27
CA PRO A 13 -20.23 20.05 -32.30
C PRO A 13 -20.93 19.22 -31.21
N GLU A 14 -21.41 18.02 -31.55
CA GLU A 14 -22.07 17.12 -30.61
C GLU A 14 -21.09 16.55 -29.59
N ARG A 15 -19.87 16.17 -30.03
CA ARG A 15 -18.81 15.69 -29.14
C ARG A 15 -18.33 16.81 -28.24
N ALA A 16 -18.06 17.99 -28.80
CA ALA A 16 -17.70 19.17 -28.04
C ALA A 16 -18.76 19.49 -26.98
N TRP A 17 -20.04 19.51 -27.36
CA TRP A 17 -21.16 19.78 -26.47
C TRP A 17 -21.24 18.80 -25.30
N ARG A 18 -21.27 17.48 -25.56
CA ARG A 18 -21.35 16.47 -24.50
C ARG A 18 -20.22 16.60 -23.48
N THR A 19 -19.00 16.89 -23.95
CA THR A 19 -17.84 17.03 -23.07
C THR A 19 -17.91 18.28 -22.19
N VAL A 20 -18.32 19.44 -22.73
CA VAL A 20 -18.31 20.69 -21.96
C VAL A 20 -19.48 20.86 -20.99
N ILE A 21 -20.57 20.10 -21.16
CA ILE A 21 -21.68 20.07 -20.21
C ILE A 21 -21.56 18.96 -19.17
N ASP A 22 -20.60 18.04 -19.30
CA ASP A 22 -20.40 16.98 -18.31
C ASP A 22 -19.94 17.60 -16.97
N PRO A 23 -20.71 17.46 -15.87
CA PRO A 23 -20.34 17.96 -14.55
C PRO A 23 -18.94 17.51 -14.10
N ARG A 24 -18.49 16.32 -14.52
CA ARG A 24 -17.18 15.76 -14.20
C ARG A 24 -16.07 16.49 -14.95
N VAL A 25 -16.32 16.94 -16.17
CA VAL A 25 -15.38 17.73 -16.96
C VAL A 25 -15.34 19.15 -16.43
N ILE A 26 -16.48 19.78 -16.17
CA ILE A 26 -16.58 21.12 -15.59
C ILE A 26 -15.81 21.17 -14.26
N GLY A 27 -16.05 20.20 -13.37
CA GLY A 27 -15.40 20.10 -12.07
C GLY A 27 -13.88 19.93 -12.12
N ARG A 28 -13.34 19.30 -13.17
CA ARG A 28 -11.89 19.02 -13.32
C ARG A 28 -11.15 20.05 -14.17
N THR A 29 -11.86 20.77 -15.04
CA THR A 29 -11.22 21.66 -16.01
C THR A 29 -11.15 23.11 -15.54
N LEU A 30 -11.96 23.52 -14.56
CA LEU A 30 -11.98 24.89 -14.06
C LEU A 30 -10.95 25.11 -12.93
N PRO A 31 -9.87 25.88 -13.15
CA PRO A 31 -8.81 26.03 -12.15
C PRO A 31 -9.24 26.83 -10.92
N GLY A 32 -8.88 26.31 -9.74
CA GLY A 32 -9.19 26.88 -8.42
C GLY A 32 -10.63 26.65 -7.95
N LEU A 33 -11.34 25.72 -8.59
CA LEU A 33 -12.60 25.19 -8.08
C LEU A 33 -12.29 24.22 -6.92
N VAL A 34 -12.66 24.62 -5.70
CA VAL A 34 -12.46 23.85 -4.45
C VAL A 34 -13.57 22.80 -4.30
N THR A 35 -14.79 23.14 -4.71
CA THR A 35 -15.94 22.25 -4.65
C THR A 35 -16.84 22.50 -5.86
N PHE A 36 -17.37 21.43 -6.45
CA PHE A 36 -18.37 21.47 -7.50
C PHE A 36 -19.32 20.30 -7.31
N GLU A 37 -20.56 20.62 -6.97
CA GLU A 37 -21.59 19.66 -6.64
C GLU A 37 -22.84 19.96 -7.48
N VAL A 38 -23.39 18.94 -8.13
CA VAL A 38 -24.69 19.03 -8.78
C VAL A 38 -25.74 18.68 -7.73
N LEU A 39 -26.62 19.63 -7.41
CA LEU A 39 -27.66 19.43 -6.40
C LEU A 39 -28.87 18.74 -7.06
N GLY A 40 -29.02 17.45 -6.77
CA GLY A 40 -30.11 16.60 -7.24
C GLY A 40 -29.65 15.48 -8.19
N ASP A 41 -30.54 14.51 -8.41
CA ASP A 41 -30.22 13.29 -9.17
C ASP A 41 -30.45 13.44 -10.68
N GLY A 42 -29.53 12.86 -11.46
CA GLY A 42 -29.60 12.77 -12.93
C GLY A 42 -28.72 13.78 -13.70
N PRO A 43 -28.78 13.78 -15.04
CA PRO A 43 -28.00 14.70 -15.88
C PRO A 43 -28.46 16.16 -15.70
N LEU A 44 -27.60 17.10 -16.11
CA LEU A 44 -27.95 18.53 -16.11
C LEU A 44 -29.22 18.75 -16.93
N ARG A 45 -30.17 19.47 -16.35
CA ARG A 45 -31.42 19.91 -16.97
C ARG A 45 -31.65 21.39 -16.64
N GLN A 46 -32.55 22.02 -17.36
CA GLN A 46 -33.01 23.35 -16.96
C GLN A 46 -33.62 23.27 -15.54
N GLY A 47 -33.23 24.19 -14.67
CA GLY A 47 -33.57 24.19 -13.24
C GLY A 47 -32.60 23.40 -12.35
N THR A 48 -31.59 22.72 -12.90
CA THR A 48 -30.55 22.06 -12.08
C THR A 48 -29.77 23.11 -11.29
N ARG A 49 -29.57 22.85 -9.99
CA ARG A 49 -28.74 23.70 -9.13
C ARG A 49 -27.34 23.13 -8.98
N LEU A 50 -26.36 24.01 -8.91
CA LEU A 50 -24.94 23.69 -8.82
C LEU A 50 -24.36 24.45 -7.63
N ARG A 51 -23.71 23.74 -6.71
CA ARG A 51 -22.95 24.38 -5.63
C ARG A 51 -21.48 24.43 -6.02
N THR A 52 -20.91 25.62 -5.98
CA THR A 52 -19.51 25.86 -6.35
C THR A 52 -18.80 26.62 -5.25
N VAL A 53 -17.54 26.26 -4.98
CA VAL A 53 -16.63 27.08 -4.17
C VAL A 53 -15.41 27.37 -5.03
N LEU A 54 -15.16 28.65 -5.31
CA LEU A 54 -14.03 29.08 -6.12
C LEU A 54 -13.01 29.82 -5.26
N ALA A 55 -11.77 29.36 -5.26
CA ALA A 55 -10.65 30.05 -4.65
C ALA A 55 -10.10 31.11 -5.62
N ILE A 56 -10.21 32.39 -5.21
CA ILE A 56 -9.61 33.53 -5.90
C ILE A 56 -8.59 34.17 -4.95
N GLY A 57 -7.30 33.95 -5.22
CA GLY A 57 -6.23 34.35 -4.30
C GLY A 57 -6.33 33.57 -2.97
N ALA A 58 -6.38 34.29 -1.85
CA ALA A 58 -6.58 33.71 -0.52
C ALA A 58 -8.05 33.62 -0.08
N ALA A 59 -8.99 34.08 -0.92
CA ALA A 59 -10.42 34.08 -0.61
C ALA A 59 -11.13 32.88 -1.27
N GLU A 60 -12.02 32.24 -0.52
CA GLU A 60 -12.94 31.22 -1.03
C GLU A 60 -14.32 31.83 -1.20
N LEU A 61 -14.87 31.69 -2.39
CA LEU A 61 -16.14 32.30 -2.78
C LEU A 61 -17.13 31.19 -3.12
N GLY A 62 -18.04 30.93 -2.20
CA GLY A 62 -19.15 30.01 -2.39
C GLY A 62 -20.26 30.66 -3.21
N SER A 63 -20.84 29.92 -4.16
CA SER A 63 -22.04 30.35 -4.90
C SER A 63 -22.88 29.15 -5.31
N GLU A 64 -24.19 29.31 -5.21
CA GLU A 64 -25.17 28.38 -5.77
C GLU A 64 -25.66 28.96 -7.11
N LEU A 65 -25.50 28.20 -8.18
CA LEU A 65 -25.92 28.57 -9.52
C LEU A 65 -27.14 27.72 -9.92
N GLU A 66 -28.08 28.30 -10.64
CA GLU A 66 -29.17 27.56 -11.28
C GLU A 66 -28.99 27.60 -12.80
N VAL A 67 -29.11 26.45 -13.45
CA VAL A 67 -29.09 26.32 -14.91
C VAL A 67 -30.43 26.84 -15.45
N THR A 68 -30.48 28.13 -15.78
CA THR A 68 -31.69 28.79 -16.27
C THR A 68 -31.99 28.48 -17.73
N VAL A 69 -30.97 28.12 -18.52
CA VAL A 69 -31.15 27.71 -19.92
C VAL A 69 -30.26 26.52 -20.20
N LEU A 70 -30.84 25.45 -20.77
CA LEU A 70 -30.10 24.35 -21.35
C LEU A 70 -30.76 23.95 -22.67
N ARG A 71 -30.16 24.37 -23.79
CA ARG A 71 -30.54 23.97 -25.14
C ARG A 71 -29.55 22.92 -25.61
N ASP A 72 -30.02 21.69 -25.67
CA ASP A 72 -29.18 20.55 -26.02
C ASP A 72 -28.49 20.76 -27.38
N GLY A 73 -27.22 20.39 -27.45
CA GLY A 73 -26.30 20.62 -28.56
C GLY A 73 -25.81 22.07 -28.75
N ARG A 74 -26.26 23.07 -27.96
CA ARG A 74 -26.05 24.49 -28.33
C ARG A 74 -25.68 25.44 -27.21
N ASP A 75 -26.49 25.57 -26.17
CA ASP A 75 -26.38 26.68 -25.20
C ASP A 75 -26.67 26.24 -23.76
N MET A 76 -25.80 26.60 -22.83
CA MET A 76 -26.05 26.50 -21.39
C MET A 76 -25.86 27.87 -20.75
N VAL A 77 -26.80 28.27 -19.90
CA VAL A 77 -26.69 29.47 -19.08
C VAL A 77 -26.99 29.10 -17.63
N ALA A 78 -26.07 29.46 -16.74
CA ALA A 78 -26.22 29.32 -15.30
C ALA A 78 -26.09 30.68 -14.62
N VAL A 79 -26.95 30.96 -13.64
CA VAL A 79 -27.05 32.24 -12.95
C VAL A 79 -27.01 32.03 -11.44
N GLY A 80 -26.31 32.90 -10.72
CA GLY A 80 -26.23 32.89 -9.27
C GLY A 80 -27.59 33.08 -8.60
N VAL A 81 -27.92 32.17 -7.70
CA VAL A 81 -29.10 32.20 -6.83
C VAL A 81 -28.72 32.75 -5.45
N THR A 82 -27.55 32.35 -4.94
CA THR A 82 -27.01 32.82 -3.65
C THR A 82 -25.49 32.97 -3.73
N GLY A 83 -24.93 33.90 -2.95
CA GLY A 83 -23.50 34.18 -2.94
C GLY A 83 -23.15 35.34 -3.87
N ILE A 84 -22.24 35.11 -4.83
CA ILE A 84 -21.89 36.13 -5.81
C ILE A 84 -22.91 36.12 -6.94
N ASP A 85 -23.33 37.30 -7.39
CA ASP A 85 -24.10 37.48 -8.61
C ASP A 85 -23.23 37.12 -9.83
N LEU A 86 -23.21 35.83 -10.16
CA LEU A 86 -22.38 35.21 -11.19
C LEU A 86 -23.26 34.70 -12.34
N HIS A 87 -22.91 35.10 -13.56
CA HIS A 87 -23.54 34.65 -14.79
C HIS A 87 -22.51 33.92 -15.65
N VAL A 88 -22.79 32.66 -16.00
CA VAL A 88 -21.95 31.86 -16.90
C VAL A 88 -22.79 31.38 -18.07
N ALA A 89 -22.32 31.65 -19.28
CA ALA A 89 -22.92 31.19 -20.52
C ALA A 89 -21.88 30.41 -21.34
N LEU A 90 -22.18 29.15 -21.60
CA LEU A 90 -21.38 28.27 -22.44
C LEU A 90 -22.12 27.98 -23.74
N ARG A 91 -21.42 28.10 -24.88
CA ARG A 91 -22.02 27.88 -26.19
C ARG A 91 -21.09 27.08 -27.09
N VAL A 92 -21.67 26.14 -27.82
CA VAL A 92 -21.00 25.38 -28.88
C VAL A 92 -21.65 25.72 -30.21
N ARG A 93 -20.86 26.01 -31.23
CA ARG A 93 -21.32 26.30 -32.60
C ARG A 93 -20.45 25.57 -33.63
N PRO A 94 -20.98 25.17 -34.79
CA PRO A 94 -20.15 24.72 -35.91
C PRO A 94 -19.15 25.81 -36.33
N SER A 95 -17.93 25.40 -36.69
CA SER A 95 -16.84 26.29 -37.13
C SER A 95 -15.89 25.53 -38.05
N GLY A 96 -15.95 25.81 -39.36
CA GLY A 96 -15.28 24.97 -40.37
C GLY A 96 -15.79 23.52 -40.30
N ASP A 97 -14.87 22.56 -40.36
CA ASP A 97 -15.13 21.12 -40.18
C ASP A 97 -15.20 20.68 -38.70
N GLY A 98 -15.22 21.63 -37.77
CA GLY A 98 -15.16 21.39 -36.33
C GLY A 98 -16.15 22.21 -35.51
N ALA A 99 -15.80 22.44 -34.25
CA ALA A 99 -16.65 23.11 -33.28
C ALA A 99 -15.93 24.29 -32.62
N ARG A 100 -16.64 25.41 -32.49
CA ARG A 100 -16.28 26.55 -31.67
C ARG A 100 -16.94 26.45 -30.31
N ILE A 101 -16.14 26.39 -29.25
CA ILE A 101 -16.60 26.47 -27.87
C ILE A 101 -16.34 27.89 -27.38
N SER A 102 -17.36 28.53 -26.81
CA SER A 102 -17.25 29.87 -26.24
C SER A 102 -17.83 29.92 -24.84
N VAL A 103 -17.13 30.60 -23.95
CA VAL A 103 -17.52 30.79 -22.55
C VAL A 103 -17.55 32.27 -22.26
N ARG A 104 -18.71 32.73 -21.82
CA ARG A 104 -18.91 34.07 -21.27
C ARG A 104 -19.17 33.94 -19.79
N ALA A 105 -18.41 34.68 -19.00
CA ALA A 105 -18.64 34.80 -17.57
C ALA A 105 -18.75 36.27 -17.22
N GLY A 106 -19.64 36.60 -16.29
CA GLY A 106 -19.73 37.93 -15.73
C GLY A 106 -20.18 37.85 -14.29
N TYR A 107 -19.70 38.76 -13.46
CA TYR A 107 -20.19 38.87 -12.10
C TYR A 107 -20.31 40.33 -11.69
N ASN A 108 -21.18 40.61 -10.73
CA ASN A 108 -21.31 41.94 -10.12
C ASN A 108 -20.67 41.92 -8.73
N PRO A 109 -19.56 42.66 -8.51
CA PRO A 109 -18.94 42.73 -7.20
C PRO A 109 -19.85 43.50 -6.23
N PRO A 110 -20.02 43.03 -4.98
CA PRO A 110 -20.80 43.74 -3.97
C PRO A 110 -20.09 45.03 -3.51
N GLY A 111 -20.85 46.04 -3.08
CA GLY A 111 -20.32 47.16 -2.27
C GLY A 111 -19.93 48.47 -2.98
N GLY A 112 -20.43 48.78 -4.19
CA GLY A 112 -20.21 50.08 -4.83
C GLY A 112 -18.77 50.28 -5.36
N VAL A 113 -18.25 51.52 -5.34
CA VAL A 113 -16.95 51.90 -5.97
C VAL A 113 -15.74 51.05 -5.51
N PRO A 114 -15.59 50.66 -4.22
CA PRO A 114 -14.52 49.76 -3.78
C PRO A 114 -14.64 48.33 -4.35
N GLY A 115 -15.85 47.80 -4.47
CA GLY A 115 -16.11 46.50 -5.10
C GLY A 115 -15.82 46.53 -6.61
N ALA A 116 -16.10 47.65 -7.28
CA ALA A 116 -15.76 47.84 -8.68
C ALA A 116 -14.24 47.83 -8.94
N LEU A 117 -13.44 48.44 -8.05
CA LEU A 117 -11.98 48.43 -8.10
C LEU A 117 -11.39 47.03 -7.86
N ALA A 118 -11.89 46.29 -6.86
CA ALA A 118 -11.51 44.88 -6.63
C ALA A 118 -11.83 43.99 -7.84
N GLY A 119 -12.94 44.28 -8.54
CA GLY A 119 -13.30 43.59 -9.76
C GLY A 119 -12.31 43.80 -10.91
N VAL A 120 -11.84 45.05 -11.11
CA VAL A 120 -10.84 45.40 -12.13
C VAL A 120 -9.55 44.60 -11.97
N VAL A 121 -9.14 44.33 -10.71
CA VAL A 121 -7.96 43.52 -10.39
C VAL A 121 -8.18 42.02 -10.61
N ALA A 122 -9.40 41.51 -10.40
CA ALA A 122 -9.73 40.08 -10.55
C ALA A 122 -10.03 39.63 -11.99
N LEU A 123 -10.32 40.57 -12.91
CA LEU A 123 -10.71 40.24 -14.29
C LEU A 123 -9.59 39.53 -15.11
N PRO A 124 -8.31 39.95 -15.06
CA PRO A 124 -7.23 39.24 -15.76
C PRO A 124 -7.04 37.81 -15.26
N GLU A 125 -7.18 37.59 -13.95
CA GLU A 125 -7.09 36.29 -13.29
C GLU A 125 -8.24 35.36 -13.73
N MET A 126 -9.47 35.87 -13.72
CA MET A 126 -10.64 35.10 -14.15
C MET A 126 -10.59 34.77 -15.65
N ARG A 127 -10.11 35.73 -16.47
CA ARG A 127 -9.86 35.50 -17.91
C ARG A 127 -8.80 34.45 -18.15
N ARG A 128 -7.72 34.43 -17.36
CA ARG A 128 -6.68 33.39 -17.41
C ARG A 128 -7.29 32.01 -17.13
N ARG A 129 -8.11 31.89 -16.09
CA ARG A 129 -8.76 30.63 -15.70
C ARG A 129 -9.72 30.08 -16.74
N VAL A 130 -10.53 30.95 -17.37
CA VAL A 130 -11.43 30.50 -18.44
C VAL A 130 -10.63 30.04 -19.66
N ARG A 131 -9.50 30.68 -20.01
CA ARG A 131 -8.59 30.19 -21.06
C ARG A 131 -7.96 28.85 -20.70
N GLU A 132 -7.52 28.67 -19.47
CA GLU A 132 -6.96 27.41 -18.98
C GLU A 132 -7.99 26.27 -19.01
N MET A 133 -9.24 26.57 -18.64
CA MET A 133 -10.35 25.63 -18.76
C MET A 133 -10.60 25.23 -20.21
N LEU A 134 -10.66 26.20 -21.15
CA LEU A 134 -10.84 25.90 -22.58
C LEU A 134 -9.68 25.06 -23.15
N ARG A 135 -8.44 25.30 -22.71
CA ARG A 135 -7.27 24.46 -23.07
C ARG A 135 -7.34 23.06 -22.45
N ALA A 136 -7.88 22.92 -21.24
CA ALA A 136 -8.08 21.62 -20.62
C ALA A 136 -9.17 20.82 -21.35
N VAL A 137 -10.26 21.48 -21.75
CA VAL A 137 -11.31 20.93 -22.60
C VAL A 137 -10.75 20.53 -23.98
N GLU A 138 -9.92 21.36 -24.60
CA GLU A 138 -9.20 21.05 -25.84
C GLU A 138 -8.38 19.76 -25.72
N ARG A 139 -7.59 19.62 -24.65
CA ARG A 139 -6.82 18.38 -24.41
C ARG A 139 -7.71 17.16 -24.25
N ILE A 140 -8.85 17.28 -23.58
CA ILE A 140 -9.81 16.17 -23.41
C ILE A 140 -10.44 15.80 -24.76
N LEU A 141 -10.76 16.80 -25.58
CA LEU A 141 -11.42 16.59 -26.87
C LEU A 141 -10.48 16.07 -27.95
N LEU A 142 -9.19 16.42 -27.90
CA LEU A 142 -8.17 16.07 -28.89
C LEU A 142 -7.30 14.85 -28.51
N ALA A 143 -7.43 14.31 -27.29
CA ALA A 143 -6.66 13.14 -26.90
C ALA A 143 -7.25 11.82 -27.44
N GLU A 144 -6.50 11.15 -28.32
CA GLU A 144 -6.22 9.71 -28.22
C GLU A 144 -4.97 9.57 -27.31
N ASP A 145 -5.00 8.68 -26.32
CA ASP A 145 -3.88 8.23 -25.47
C ASP A 145 -2.83 9.29 -25.03
N ALA A 146 -3.26 10.33 -24.30
CA ALA A 146 -2.32 11.25 -23.66
C ALA A 146 -1.93 10.77 -22.23
N PRO A 147 -0.63 10.68 -21.88
CA PRO A 147 -0.18 10.27 -20.55
C PRO A 147 -0.67 11.23 -19.46
N ALA A 148 -0.88 10.69 -18.26
CA ALA A 148 -1.39 11.46 -17.12
C ALA A 148 -0.55 12.74 -16.87
N PRO A 149 -1.18 13.90 -16.64
CA PRO A 149 -0.45 15.15 -16.46
C PRO A 149 0.45 15.06 -15.22
N ARG A 150 1.70 15.55 -15.38
CA ARG A 150 2.60 15.78 -14.24
C ARG A 150 2.00 16.85 -13.32
N PRO A 151 2.14 16.70 -11.99
CA PRO A 151 1.57 17.67 -11.07
C PRO A 151 2.13 19.07 -11.34
N GLY A 152 1.24 20.05 -11.38
CA GLY A 152 1.63 21.44 -11.57
C GLY A 152 2.44 21.97 -10.37
N PRO A 153 3.17 23.09 -10.51
CA PRO A 153 3.99 23.64 -9.42
C PRO A 153 3.22 23.88 -8.11
N VAL A 154 1.95 24.27 -8.22
CA VAL A 154 1.05 24.47 -7.07
C VAL A 154 0.68 23.16 -6.39
N GLU A 155 0.39 22.09 -7.13
CA GLU A 155 0.09 20.78 -6.56
C GLU A 155 1.32 20.19 -5.85
N VAL A 156 2.52 20.37 -6.43
CA VAL A 156 3.78 19.99 -5.80
C VAL A 156 4.00 20.75 -4.50
N ALA A 157 3.76 22.07 -4.49
CA ALA A 157 3.89 22.88 -3.28
C ALA A 157 2.88 22.47 -2.19
N MET A 158 1.62 22.21 -2.56
CA MET A 158 0.60 21.72 -1.61
C MET A 158 0.95 20.35 -1.04
N LEU A 159 1.42 19.42 -1.88
CA LEU A 159 1.88 18.10 -1.41
C LEU A 159 3.07 18.23 -0.47
N ALA A 160 4.03 19.11 -0.76
CA ALA A 160 5.16 19.39 0.12
C ALA A 160 4.71 19.97 1.47
N ALA A 161 3.80 20.95 1.46
CA ALA A 161 3.26 21.54 2.69
C ALA A 161 2.47 20.53 3.54
N ARG A 162 1.66 19.67 2.90
CA ARG A 162 0.94 18.59 3.59
C ARG A 162 1.91 17.56 4.16
N SER A 163 2.93 17.16 3.39
CA SER A 163 3.99 16.24 3.84
C SER A 163 4.73 16.79 5.07
N ALA A 164 5.09 18.07 5.07
CA ALA A 164 5.73 18.73 6.21
C ALA A 164 4.82 18.73 7.46
N ARG A 165 3.52 18.99 7.28
CA ARG A 165 2.53 18.93 8.37
C ARG A 165 2.42 17.52 8.94
N VAL A 166 2.38 16.51 8.08
CA VAL A 166 2.34 15.08 8.46
C VAL A 166 3.58 14.70 9.27
N PHE A 167 4.78 15.04 8.79
CA PHE A 167 6.03 14.75 9.50
C PHE A 167 6.12 15.48 10.86
N ARG A 168 5.61 16.71 10.94
CA ARG A 168 5.54 17.44 12.22
C ARG A 168 4.57 16.76 13.19
N ARG A 169 3.37 16.36 12.73
CA ARG A 169 2.38 15.66 13.55
C ARG A 169 2.92 14.33 14.08
N ALA A 170 3.64 13.59 13.25
CA ALA A 170 4.27 12.33 13.62
C ALA A 170 5.52 12.51 14.51
N GLY A 171 5.93 13.73 14.85
CA GLY A 171 7.11 14.00 15.68
C GLY A 171 8.45 13.76 14.99
N VAL A 172 8.47 13.52 13.68
CA VAL A 172 9.72 13.36 12.90
C VAL A 172 10.54 14.65 12.98
N LEU A 173 9.87 15.80 12.87
CA LEU A 173 10.45 17.15 12.98
C LEU A 173 10.21 17.73 14.39
N ARG A 174 11.00 17.29 15.38
CA ARG A 174 10.99 17.84 16.76
C ARG A 174 12.21 18.72 17.04
N PRO A 175 12.13 19.73 17.93
CA PRO A 175 13.30 20.53 18.34
C PRO A 175 14.39 19.67 18.97
N MET A 176 15.64 19.83 18.50
CA MET A 176 16.83 19.17 19.05
C MET A 176 18.00 20.16 19.05
N ARG A 177 19.10 19.79 19.71
CA ARG A 177 20.33 20.59 19.65
C ARG A 177 20.85 20.66 18.19
N PRO A 178 21.30 21.82 17.69
CA PRO A 178 21.76 22.01 16.31
C PRO A 178 22.86 21.04 15.85
N ASP A 179 23.78 20.68 16.74
CA ASP A 179 24.87 19.73 16.49
C ASP A 179 24.36 18.30 16.19
N LYS A 180 23.23 17.90 16.78
CA LYS A 180 22.58 16.63 16.45
C LYS A 180 22.02 16.63 15.04
N TYR A 181 21.43 17.74 14.57
CA TYR A 181 20.97 17.83 13.18
C TYR A 181 22.13 17.76 12.20
N ALA A 182 23.24 18.43 12.49
CA ALA A 182 24.44 18.36 11.65
C ALA A 182 24.99 16.92 11.59
N THR A 183 25.01 16.21 12.72
CA THR A 183 25.43 14.81 12.77
C THR A 183 24.45 13.90 12.03
N ILE A 184 23.15 14.02 12.23
CA ILE A 184 22.13 13.25 11.50
C ILE A 184 22.23 13.51 9.98
N ALA A 185 22.37 14.76 9.57
CA ALA A 185 22.56 15.12 8.17
C ALA A 185 23.84 14.50 7.60
N ARG A 186 24.94 14.48 8.38
CA ARG A 186 26.18 13.81 8.00
C ARG A 186 25.99 12.30 7.89
N GLN A 187 25.27 11.65 8.82
CA GLN A 187 25.00 10.21 8.77
C GLN A 187 24.12 9.84 7.57
N LEU A 188 23.11 10.64 7.25
CA LEU A 188 22.27 10.43 6.07
C LEU A 188 23.01 10.75 4.76
N ALA A 189 23.92 11.73 4.77
CA ALA A 189 24.78 12.03 3.63
C ALA A 189 25.84 10.94 3.42
N HIS A 190 26.33 10.35 4.51
CA HIS A 190 27.22 9.20 4.49
C HIS A 190 26.42 7.99 4.02
N TRP A 191 25.55 7.39 4.82
CA TRP A 191 24.88 6.11 4.53
C TRP A 191 23.72 6.13 3.52
N GLY A 192 23.20 7.31 3.17
CA GLY A 192 22.00 7.46 2.35
C GLY A 192 20.69 7.11 3.08
N ALA A 193 19.59 7.07 2.33
CA ALA A 193 18.26 6.64 2.81
C ALA A 193 18.15 5.11 2.84
N THR A 194 19.03 4.48 3.63
CA THR A 194 19.20 3.03 3.79
C THR A 194 18.93 2.61 5.24
N PRO A 195 18.81 1.31 5.55
CA PRO A 195 18.76 0.83 6.94
C PRO A 195 19.94 1.34 7.79
N ALA A 196 21.15 1.40 7.22
CA ALA A 196 22.33 1.95 7.90
C ALA A 196 22.13 3.42 8.29
N GLY A 197 21.68 4.26 7.35
CA GLY A 197 21.46 5.69 7.61
C GLY A 197 20.33 5.96 8.61
N ALA A 198 19.26 5.15 8.55
CA ALA A 198 18.15 5.26 9.49
C ALA A 198 18.57 4.95 10.92
N TYR A 199 19.28 3.83 11.16
CA TYR A 199 19.74 3.47 12.50
C TYR A 199 20.84 4.39 13.03
N ALA A 200 21.78 4.82 12.20
CA ALA A 200 22.81 5.77 12.62
C ALA A 200 22.19 7.14 13.01
N ALA A 201 21.18 7.59 12.27
CA ALA A 201 20.42 8.78 12.61
C ALA A 201 19.62 8.61 13.92
N ALA A 202 19.00 7.46 14.13
CA ALA A 202 18.26 7.15 15.36
C ALA A 202 19.19 7.06 16.58
N ALA A 203 20.37 6.43 16.45
CA ALA A 203 21.40 6.38 17.50
C ALA A 203 21.95 7.77 17.85
N THR A 204 22.04 8.67 16.87
CA THR A 204 22.40 10.08 17.14
C THR A 204 21.26 10.83 17.84
N ARG A 205 20.01 10.55 17.44
CA ARG A 205 18.81 11.22 17.97
C ARG A 205 18.59 10.85 19.44
N ASP A 206 18.57 9.56 19.75
CA ASP A 206 18.21 9.02 21.05
C ASP A 206 18.98 7.70 21.35
N PRO A 207 20.27 7.78 21.73
CA PRO A 207 21.15 6.61 21.85
C PRO A 207 20.70 5.59 22.91
N HIS A 208 20.08 6.06 23.99
CA HIS A 208 19.71 5.22 25.15
C HIS A 208 18.29 4.65 25.05
N ARG A 209 17.52 5.05 24.04
CA ARG A 209 16.21 4.48 23.79
C ARG A 209 16.36 3.03 23.30
N MET A 210 15.45 2.16 23.74
CA MET A 210 15.32 0.80 23.22
C MET A 210 15.02 0.83 21.72
N ALA A 211 15.88 0.20 20.94
CA ALA A 211 15.66 -0.01 19.52
C ALA A 211 14.88 -1.30 19.28
N ILE A 212 15.30 -2.41 19.91
CA ILE A 212 14.71 -3.73 19.71
C ILE A 212 14.53 -4.43 21.05
N ILE A 213 13.41 -5.14 21.20
CA ILE A 213 13.12 -6.07 22.28
C ILE A 213 12.74 -7.41 21.64
N ASP A 214 13.43 -8.50 22.00
CA ASP A 214 13.11 -9.86 21.54
C ASP A 214 13.27 -10.87 22.69
N GLY A 215 12.15 -11.47 23.11
CA GLY A 215 12.11 -12.26 24.35
C GLY A 215 12.44 -11.40 25.56
N ASP A 216 13.38 -11.84 26.40
CA ASP A 216 13.83 -11.11 27.59
C ASP A 216 15.07 -10.24 27.37
N ARG A 217 15.57 -10.14 26.14
CA ARG A 217 16.69 -9.25 25.85
C ARG A 217 16.21 -7.99 25.12
N ALA A 218 16.95 -6.91 25.30
CA ALA A 218 16.71 -5.64 24.65
C ALA A 218 18.04 -5.01 24.22
N LEU A 219 18.00 -4.20 23.17
CA LEU A 219 19.14 -3.41 22.70
C LEU A 219 18.71 -1.95 22.56
N THR A 220 19.52 -1.04 23.08
CA THR A 220 19.44 0.39 22.78
C THR A 220 19.84 0.68 21.34
N TYR A 221 19.49 1.86 20.84
CA TYR A 221 19.98 2.33 19.54
C TYR A 221 21.51 2.42 19.47
N ALA A 222 22.18 2.83 20.56
CA ALA A 222 23.63 2.89 20.61
C ALA A 222 24.28 1.50 20.54
N GLU A 223 23.78 0.53 21.31
CA GLU A 223 24.29 -0.85 21.28
C GLU A 223 24.05 -1.49 19.93
N LEU A 224 22.87 -1.30 19.33
CA LEU A 224 22.55 -1.84 18.02
C LEU A 224 23.44 -1.21 16.93
N ASP A 225 23.69 0.11 16.97
CA ASP A 225 24.57 0.77 16.02
C ASP A 225 26.02 0.27 16.15
N HIS A 226 26.52 0.11 17.37
CA HIS A 226 27.85 -0.45 17.62
C HIS A 226 27.96 -1.90 17.12
N ARG A 227 27.04 -2.78 17.53
CA ARG A 227 27.04 -4.20 17.16
C ARG A 227 26.94 -4.39 15.65
N THR A 228 26.11 -3.61 14.97
CA THR A 228 25.96 -3.68 13.51
C THR A 228 27.16 -3.09 12.77
N THR A 229 27.86 -2.11 13.35
CA THR A 229 29.13 -1.63 12.80
C THR A 229 30.21 -2.71 12.91
N ALA A 230 30.34 -3.34 14.08
CA ALA A 230 31.29 -4.43 14.26
C ALA A 230 30.99 -5.61 13.32
N LEU A 231 29.72 -6.04 13.22
CA LEU A 231 29.33 -7.06 12.26
C LEU A 231 29.68 -6.67 10.81
N ALA A 232 29.47 -5.41 10.43
CA ALA A 232 29.81 -4.93 9.09
C ALA A 232 31.33 -4.93 8.82
N VAL A 233 32.17 -4.63 9.82
CA VAL A 233 33.62 -4.78 9.73
C VAL A 233 33.99 -6.24 9.53
N ALA A 234 33.44 -7.14 10.35
CA ALA A 234 33.71 -8.57 10.25
C ALA A 234 33.30 -9.15 8.87
N LEU A 235 32.20 -8.66 8.30
CA LEU A 235 31.75 -8.99 6.94
C LEU A 235 32.72 -8.46 5.87
N ARG A 236 33.19 -7.22 6.00
CA ARG A 236 34.13 -6.61 5.04
C ARG A 236 35.53 -7.23 5.08
N ASP A 237 36.03 -7.55 6.26
CA ASP A 237 37.31 -8.25 6.44
C ASP A 237 37.26 -9.66 5.81
N ARG A 238 36.05 -10.18 5.62
CA ARG A 238 35.73 -11.41 4.90
C ARG A 238 35.31 -11.16 3.45
N GLY A 239 35.67 -10.01 2.87
CA GLY A 239 35.42 -9.68 1.48
C GLY A 239 33.97 -9.38 1.11
N VAL A 240 33.00 -9.39 2.05
CA VAL A 240 31.61 -9.00 1.75
C VAL A 240 31.50 -7.48 1.65
N GLY A 241 31.04 -6.97 0.51
CA GLY A 241 30.99 -5.55 0.22
C GLY A 241 30.18 -5.24 -1.03
N GLU A 242 30.50 -4.15 -1.71
CA GLU A 242 29.80 -3.74 -2.93
C GLU A 242 29.82 -4.83 -4.01
N GLY A 243 28.67 -5.03 -4.67
CA GLY A 243 28.51 -6.07 -5.68
C GLY A 243 28.26 -7.47 -5.11
N HIS A 244 28.49 -7.70 -3.82
CA HIS A 244 28.14 -8.94 -3.14
C HIS A 244 26.71 -8.93 -2.62
N ARG A 245 26.18 -10.12 -2.35
CA ARG A 245 24.83 -10.32 -1.85
C ARG A 245 24.83 -11.26 -0.66
N VAL A 246 24.12 -10.89 0.39
CA VAL A 246 23.97 -11.69 1.61
C VAL A 246 22.51 -12.14 1.72
N ALA A 247 22.31 -13.46 1.67
CA ALA A 247 21.01 -14.07 1.94
C ALA A 247 20.73 -14.04 3.46
N ILE A 248 19.53 -13.62 3.83
CA ILE A 248 19.05 -13.53 5.21
C ILE A 248 17.83 -14.44 5.32
N ALA A 249 18.00 -15.60 5.95
CA ALA A 249 16.97 -16.59 6.22
C ALA A 249 16.74 -16.70 7.74
N CYS A 250 16.19 -15.64 8.31
CA CYS A 250 15.97 -15.52 9.76
C CYS A 250 14.49 -15.30 10.07
N ARG A 251 14.02 -15.81 11.21
CA ARG A 251 12.70 -15.45 11.75
C ARG A 251 12.75 -14.03 12.34
N ASN A 252 11.67 -13.60 12.98
CA ASN A 252 11.56 -12.29 13.61
C ASN A 252 12.33 -12.26 14.95
N HIS A 253 13.55 -11.74 14.92
CA HIS A 253 14.37 -11.46 16.12
C HIS A 253 15.46 -10.43 15.77
N ARG A 254 16.29 -10.03 16.75
CA ARG A 254 17.32 -9.01 16.55
C ARG A 254 18.32 -9.35 15.44
N GLY A 255 18.66 -10.63 15.26
CA GLY A 255 19.70 -11.09 14.34
C GLY A 255 19.34 -10.83 12.88
N PHE A 256 18.05 -10.85 12.54
CA PHE A 256 17.56 -10.36 11.25
C PHE A 256 17.91 -8.88 11.06
N VAL A 257 17.61 -8.05 12.05
CA VAL A 257 17.81 -6.59 11.99
C VAL A 257 19.29 -6.24 12.01
N GLU A 258 20.07 -6.87 12.88
CA GLU A 258 21.52 -6.69 12.97
C GLU A 258 22.18 -7.00 11.63
N THR A 259 21.83 -8.13 11.04
CA THR A 259 22.34 -8.55 9.73
C THR A 259 21.94 -7.57 8.63
N LEU A 260 20.66 -7.18 8.56
CA LEU A 260 20.17 -6.22 7.56
C LEU A 260 20.95 -4.90 7.60
N VAL A 261 21.18 -4.37 8.80
CA VAL A 261 21.88 -3.10 8.99
C VAL A 261 23.37 -3.26 8.69
N ALA A 262 24.00 -4.34 9.14
CA ALA A 262 25.42 -4.60 8.89
C ALA A 262 25.71 -4.80 7.39
N VAL A 263 24.87 -5.56 6.68
CA VAL A 263 24.95 -5.73 5.21
C VAL A 263 24.81 -4.38 4.50
N SER A 264 23.87 -3.54 4.96
CA SER A 264 23.71 -2.18 4.46
C SER A 264 24.94 -1.30 4.71
N LYS A 265 25.59 -1.41 5.88
CA LYS A 265 26.84 -0.70 6.22
C LYS A 265 28.03 -1.23 5.40
N ALA A 266 28.07 -2.53 5.13
CA ALA A 266 29.10 -3.15 4.31
C ALA A 266 29.03 -2.69 2.84
N GLY A 267 27.84 -2.28 2.36
CA GLY A 267 27.57 -1.91 0.96
C GLY A 267 27.08 -3.08 0.11
N ALA A 268 26.77 -4.23 0.73
CA ALA A 268 26.29 -5.42 0.05
C ALA A 268 24.76 -5.43 -0.09
N ASP A 269 24.24 -6.19 -1.05
CA ASP A 269 22.80 -6.39 -1.23
C ASP A 269 22.26 -7.39 -0.20
N ALA A 270 21.18 -7.04 0.50
CA ALA A 270 20.45 -7.96 1.38
C ALA A 270 19.36 -8.70 0.59
N LEU A 271 19.43 -10.03 0.54
CA LEU A 271 18.41 -10.91 -0.05
C LEU A 271 17.57 -11.53 1.06
N LEU A 272 16.31 -11.13 1.17
CA LEU A 272 15.41 -11.63 2.22
C LEU A 272 14.78 -12.95 1.77
N VAL A 273 15.13 -14.04 2.44
CA VAL A 273 14.70 -15.40 2.09
C VAL A 273 13.52 -15.81 2.96
N ASN A 274 12.51 -16.44 2.34
CA ASN A 274 11.36 -16.95 3.07
C ASN A 274 11.74 -18.18 3.89
N THR A 275 11.53 -18.12 5.20
CA THR A 275 11.86 -19.20 6.15
C THR A 275 10.96 -20.43 6.01
N ALA A 276 9.83 -20.32 5.30
CA ALA A 276 8.92 -21.43 5.02
C ALA A 276 9.23 -22.14 3.68
N PHE A 277 10.28 -21.75 2.96
CA PHE A 277 10.65 -22.44 1.73
C PHE A 277 11.30 -23.79 2.01
N ALA A 278 10.89 -24.80 1.24
CA ALA A 278 11.59 -26.07 1.16
C ALA A 278 12.89 -25.94 0.35
N ALA A 279 13.81 -26.89 0.53
CA ALA A 279 15.14 -26.85 -0.09
C ALA A 279 15.13 -26.62 -1.62
N PRO A 280 14.23 -27.22 -2.43
CA PRO A 280 14.17 -26.95 -3.88
C PRO A 280 13.84 -25.50 -4.23
N GLN A 281 12.97 -24.85 -3.42
CA GLN A 281 12.60 -23.45 -3.63
C GLN A 281 13.76 -22.51 -3.25
N VAL A 282 14.46 -22.82 -2.16
CA VAL A 282 15.67 -22.10 -1.75
C VAL A 282 16.75 -22.22 -2.83
N ARG A 283 17.00 -23.43 -3.35
CA ARG A 283 17.93 -23.68 -4.46
C ARG A 283 17.60 -22.81 -5.67
N ALA A 284 16.35 -22.82 -6.12
CA ALA A 284 15.92 -22.02 -7.27
C ALA A 284 16.16 -20.50 -7.06
N VAL A 285 15.98 -20.00 -5.83
CA VAL A 285 16.30 -18.61 -5.48
C VAL A 285 17.82 -18.38 -5.51
N PHE A 286 18.62 -19.29 -4.95
CA PHE A 286 20.08 -19.13 -4.87
C PHE A 286 20.75 -19.28 -6.23
N ASP A 287 20.29 -20.17 -7.10
CA ASP A 287 20.78 -20.31 -8.47
C ASP A 287 20.57 -19.04 -9.29
N ARG A 288 19.44 -18.37 -9.06
CA ARG A 288 19.06 -17.12 -9.73
C ARG A 288 19.81 -15.92 -9.15
N GLU A 289 19.75 -15.74 -7.84
CA GLU A 289 20.17 -14.51 -7.17
C GLU A 289 21.63 -14.55 -6.70
N ARG A 290 22.26 -15.75 -6.69
CA ARG A 290 23.69 -16.03 -6.42
C ARG A 290 24.25 -15.28 -5.20
N PRO A 291 23.70 -15.52 -3.99
CA PRO A 291 24.23 -14.90 -2.78
C PRO A 291 25.67 -15.37 -2.50
N THR A 292 26.51 -14.43 -2.06
CA THR A 292 27.92 -14.64 -1.66
C THR A 292 28.04 -15.20 -0.25
N ALA A 293 27.09 -14.86 0.63
CA ALA A 293 27.02 -15.34 2.00
C ALA A 293 25.57 -15.59 2.44
N LEU A 294 25.38 -16.42 3.45
CA LEU A 294 24.10 -16.74 4.07
C LEU A 294 24.19 -16.50 5.58
N VAL A 295 23.20 -15.78 6.09
CA VAL A 295 22.92 -15.69 7.52
C VAL A 295 21.55 -16.32 7.76
N CYS A 296 21.48 -17.34 8.61
CA CYS A 296 20.23 -18.06 8.86
C CYS A 296 20.10 -18.48 10.32
N ASP A 297 18.87 -18.78 10.74
CA ASP A 297 18.64 -19.34 12.08
C ASP A 297 19.15 -20.79 12.14
N ALA A 298 19.61 -21.22 13.32
CA ALA A 298 20.18 -22.56 13.50
C ALA A 298 19.20 -23.68 13.10
N ASP A 299 17.90 -23.51 13.36
CA ASP A 299 16.85 -24.47 12.99
C ASP A 299 16.58 -24.56 11.48
N LEU A 300 17.08 -23.61 10.69
CA LEU A 300 16.95 -23.60 9.24
C LEU A 300 18.20 -24.16 8.53
N LEU A 301 19.29 -24.42 9.26
CA LEU A 301 20.55 -24.90 8.67
C LEU A 301 20.37 -26.18 7.85
N GLY A 302 19.56 -27.14 8.31
CA GLY A 302 19.33 -28.38 7.57
C GLY A 302 18.72 -28.17 6.18
N VAL A 303 17.71 -27.30 6.07
CA VAL A 303 17.07 -26.96 4.79
C VAL A 303 18.04 -26.19 3.89
N MET A 304 18.86 -25.31 4.48
CA MET A 304 19.86 -24.54 3.74
C MET A 304 20.98 -25.43 3.20
N ASP A 305 21.46 -26.40 3.99
CA ASP A 305 22.47 -27.37 3.58
C ASP A 305 21.96 -28.24 2.43
N GLU A 306 20.72 -28.74 2.51
CA GLU A 306 20.10 -29.50 1.43
C GLU A 306 19.98 -28.64 0.16
N ALA A 307 19.52 -27.39 0.30
CA ALA A 307 19.42 -26.44 -0.81
C ALA A 307 20.78 -26.12 -1.45
N LEU A 308 21.85 -26.09 -0.67
CA LEU A 308 23.21 -25.89 -1.17
C LEU A 308 23.81 -27.20 -1.75
N GLY A 309 23.36 -28.37 -1.28
CA GLY A 309 23.99 -29.68 -1.51
C GLY A 309 23.65 -30.45 -2.79
N ALA A 310 22.69 -30.01 -3.63
CA ALA A 310 22.30 -30.74 -4.86
C ALA A 310 22.46 -29.95 -6.19
N ALA A 311 23.16 -28.82 -6.16
CA ALA A 311 23.49 -28.02 -7.33
C ALA A 311 25.00 -27.81 -7.30
N THR A 312 25.69 -28.54 -8.19
CA THR A 312 27.14 -28.73 -8.22
C THR A 312 27.61 -29.62 -7.05
N GLY A 313 28.44 -30.63 -7.26
CA GLY A 313 29.84 -30.35 -7.56
C GLY A 313 30.57 -29.64 -6.41
N VAL A 314 29.92 -29.39 -5.27
CA VAL A 314 30.58 -29.11 -4.00
C VAL A 314 31.13 -30.43 -3.49
N SER A 315 32.21 -30.85 -4.15
CA SER A 315 33.23 -31.64 -3.50
C SER A 315 33.58 -30.94 -2.19
N SER A 316 33.87 -31.71 -1.15
CA SER A 316 34.68 -31.30 0.01
C SER A 316 36.12 -30.90 -0.39
N ASP A 317 36.32 -30.45 -1.64
CA ASP A 317 37.58 -29.97 -2.19
C ASP A 317 37.77 -28.51 -1.73
N PRO A 318 38.75 -28.25 -0.85
CA PRO A 318 39.04 -26.91 -0.34
C PRO A 318 39.38 -25.91 -1.46
N ALA A 319 39.74 -26.36 -2.66
CA ALA A 319 40.27 -25.53 -3.73
C ALA A 319 39.23 -24.85 -4.65
N ARG A 320 37.94 -25.22 -4.57
CA ARG A 320 36.87 -24.59 -5.41
C ARG A 320 35.69 -24.00 -4.63
N GLY A 321 35.61 -24.25 -3.32
CA GLY A 321 34.59 -23.70 -2.42
C GLY A 321 35.04 -22.46 -1.63
N THR A 322 36.31 -22.09 -1.69
CA THR A 322 36.87 -20.94 -0.99
C THR A 322 37.19 -19.84 -2.00
N VAL A 323 36.56 -18.67 -1.83
CA VAL A 323 37.27 -17.42 -2.08
C VAL A 323 37.73 -17.03 -0.69
N ASP A 324 39.01 -17.26 -0.40
CA ASP A 324 39.76 -16.72 0.74
C ASP A 324 39.03 -16.76 2.11
N GLY A 325 38.70 -17.95 2.63
CA GLY A 325 38.51 -18.15 4.07
C GLY A 325 37.21 -17.68 4.73
N VAL A 326 36.13 -17.44 3.97
CA VAL A 326 34.84 -16.97 4.54
C VAL A 326 33.90 -18.15 4.82
N SER A 327 33.49 -18.35 6.07
CA SER A 327 32.36 -19.22 6.42
C SER A 327 31.09 -18.69 5.75
N ARG A 328 30.62 -19.36 4.68
CA ARG A 328 29.46 -18.93 3.88
C ARG A 328 28.12 -18.98 4.64
N VAL A 329 28.09 -19.57 5.84
CA VAL A 329 26.88 -19.72 6.66
C VAL A 329 27.16 -19.24 8.08
N VAL A 330 26.31 -18.34 8.57
CA VAL A 330 26.37 -17.77 9.92
C VAL A 330 25.05 -18.04 10.64
N ALA A 331 25.12 -18.54 11.87
CA ALA A 331 23.96 -18.75 12.72
C ALA A 331 23.53 -17.43 13.39
N ALA A 332 22.35 -16.93 13.03
CA ALA A 332 21.79 -15.67 13.51
C ALA A 332 21.11 -15.79 14.90
N TRP A 333 20.70 -17.01 15.25
CA TRP A 333 20.03 -17.33 16.50
C TRP A 333 20.37 -18.77 16.90
N ASP A 334 20.87 -18.94 18.12
CA ASP A 334 21.31 -20.20 18.68
C ASP A 334 20.96 -20.29 20.17
N ALA A 335 19.67 -20.50 20.47
CA ALA A 335 19.20 -20.60 21.86
C ALA A 335 19.26 -22.03 22.42
N GLU A 336 19.31 -23.06 21.57
CA GLU A 336 19.14 -24.46 21.98
C GLU A 336 20.16 -25.44 21.37
N HIS A 337 21.03 -25.03 20.44
CA HIS A 337 21.94 -25.94 19.72
C HIS A 337 23.35 -25.34 19.56
N PRO A 338 24.15 -25.28 20.65
CA PRO A 338 25.45 -24.64 20.62
C PRO A 338 26.30 -25.23 19.49
N SER A 339 26.69 -24.35 18.56
CA SER A 339 27.86 -24.51 17.69
C SER A 339 27.90 -25.82 16.89
N ARG A 340 27.23 -25.83 15.73
CA ARG A 340 27.55 -26.82 14.69
C ARG A 340 29.01 -26.64 14.26
N PRO A 341 29.87 -27.69 14.25
CA PRO A 341 31.27 -27.54 13.86
C PRO A 341 31.43 -26.86 12.50
N GLY A 342 32.16 -25.74 12.46
CA GLY A 342 32.40 -24.96 11.23
C GLY A 342 31.36 -23.88 10.92
N VAL A 343 30.26 -23.78 11.66
CA VAL A 343 29.29 -22.67 11.55
C VAL A 343 29.54 -21.66 12.66
N ARG A 344 29.76 -20.40 12.27
CA ARG A 344 30.04 -19.28 13.18
C ARG A 344 28.73 -18.64 13.65
N SER A 345 28.67 -18.18 14.90
CA SER A 345 27.51 -17.41 15.37
C SER A 345 27.61 -15.92 15.02
N LEU A 346 26.48 -15.22 14.98
CA LEU A 346 26.45 -13.77 14.74
C LEU A 346 27.19 -12.98 15.83
N ASP A 347 27.05 -13.40 17.09
CA ASP A 347 27.72 -12.78 18.22
C ASP A 347 29.25 -12.93 18.14
N GLU A 348 29.78 -14.07 17.68
CA GLU A 348 31.22 -14.23 17.43
C GLU A 348 31.73 -13.25 16.38
N LEU A 349 31.00 -13.07 15.26
CA LEU A 349 31.40 -12.12 14.23
C LEU A 349 31.35 -10.68 14.73
N ILE A 350 30.36 -10.34 15.56
CA ILE A 350 30.26 -9.03 16.20
C ILE A 350 31.47 -8.76 17.10
N VAL A 351 31.91 -9.74 17.89
CA VAL A 351 33.10 -9.58 18.75
C VAL A 351 34.39 -9.40 17.93
N GLU A 352 34.56 -10.16 16.84
CA GLU A 352 35.76 -10.07 16.00
C GLU A 352 35.87 -8.75 15.21
N GLY A 353 34.75 -8.17 14.83
CA GLY A 353 34.72 -7.00 13.97
C GLY A 353 35.11 -5.68 14.64
N ASP A 354 35.49 -5.69 15.94
CA ASP A 354 36.08 -4.59 16.74
C ASP A 354 35.33 -3.23 16.80
N GLY A 355 34.30 -3.02 15.97
CA GLY A 355 33.49 -1.82 15.91
C GLY A 355 34.18 -0.59 15.30
N ARG A 356 35.36 -0.74 14.66
CA ARG A 356 36.08 0.38 14.07
C ARG A 356 35.26 1.16 13.04
N PRO A 357 35.51 2.47 12.87
CA PRO A 357 34.80 3.26 11.87
C PRO A 357 34.93 2.67 10.46
N LEU A 358 33.79 2.47 9.80
CA LEU A 358 33.75 2.00 8.42
C LEU A 358 33.71 3.16 7.44
N ALA A 359 34.54 3.08 6.39
CA ALA A 359 34.44 3.99 5.25
C ALA A 359 33.10 3.77 4.51
N TYR A 360 32.54 4.84 3.95
CA TYR A 360 31.33 4.73 3.13
C TYR A 360 31.61 3.82 1.92
N PRO A 361 30.74 2.84 1.62
CA PRO A 361 30.82 2.15 0.34
C PRO A 361 30.55 3.15 -0.80
N GLY A 362 31.29 3.07 -1.91
CA GLY A 362 31.08 3.87 -3.12
C GLY A 362 29.64 3.82 -3.65
N SER A 363 28.88 2.79 -3.31
CA SER A 363 27.44 2.69 -3.57
C SER A 363 26.68 2.02 -2.42
N PRO A 364 25.44 2.46 -2.10
CA PRO A 364 24.63 1.82 -1.06
C PRO A 364 24.13 0.45 -1.53
N GLY A 365 24.21 -0.54 -0.64
CA GLY A 365 23.62 -1.85 -0.82
C GLY A 365 22.10 -1.79 -0.95
N ARG A 366 21.51 -2.75 -1.67
CA ARG A 366 20.07 -2.79 -1.96
C ARG A 366 19.38 -3.88 -1.16
N VAL A 367 18.07 -3.74 -0.94
CA VAL A 367 17.26 -4.81 -0.38
C VAL A 367 16.46 -5.48 -1.50
N VAL A 368 16.56 -6.81 -1.56
CA VAL A 368 15.83 -7.68 -2.48
C VAL A 368 14.79 -8.45 -1.67
N LEU A 369 13.52 -8.08 -1.88
CA LEU A 369 12.35 -8.79 -1.34
C LEU A 369 11.83 -9.76 -2.38
N LEU A 370 11.57 -11.01 -1.98
CA LEU A 370 10.98 -12.04 -2.84
C LEU A 370 9.45 -11.92 -2.84
N THR A 371 8.85 -11.73 -4.01
CA THR A 371 7.39 -11.71 -4.15
C THR A 371 6.82 -13.13 -4.15
N SER A 372 5.64 -13.31 -3.56
CA SER A 372 4.97 -14.61 -3.43
C SER A 372 4.34 -15.10 -4.74
N GLY A 373 5.07 -14.99 -5.87
CA GLY A 373 4.57 -15.22 -7.23
C GLY A 373 3.65 -16.44 -7.33
N THR A 374 2.44 -16.23 -7.85
CA THR A 374 1.40 -17.25 -7.95
C THR A 374 1.68 -18.32 -9.02
N THR A 375 2.66 -18.09 -9.90
CA THR A 375 2.89 -18.91 -11.12
C THR A 375 4.35 -19.36 -11.33
N GLY A 376 5.29 -19.14 -10.40
CA GLY A 376 6.69 -19.55 -10.58
C GLY A 376 7.65 -19.20 -9.44
N VAL A 377 8.96 -19.30 -9.71
CA VAL A 377 10.04 -18.93 -8.77
C VAL A 377 9.86 -17.47 -8.32
N PRO A 378 9.87 -17.18 -7.00
CA PRO A 378 9.73 -15.82 -6.46
C PRO A 378 10.63 -14.82 -7.18
N LYS A 379 10.08 -13.67 -7.58
CA LYS A 379 10.83 -12.60 -8.25
C LYS A 379 11.26 -11.56 -7.22
N GLY A 380 12.52 -11.16 -7.26
CA GLY A 380 12.99 -10.07 -6.43
C GLY A 380 12.44 -8.71 -6.90
N THR A 381 12.16 -7.81 -5.96
CA THR A 381 11.97 -6.37 -6.25
C THR A 381 13.10 -5.56 -5.65
N ARG A 382 13.75 -4.69 -6.44
CA ARG A 382 14.82 -3.82 -5.95
C ARG A 382 14.21 -2.62 -5.24
N ARG A 383 14.60 -2.39 -3.99
CA ARG A 383 14.43 -1.06 -3.36
C ARG A 383 15.82 -0.51 -3.06
N SER A 384 16.20 0.53 -3.82
CA SER A 384 17.50 1.19 -3.67
C SER A 384 17.45 2.43 -2.78
N ARG A 385 16.26 2.98 -2.49
CA ARG A 385 16.06 4.17 -1.64
C ARG A 385 14.69 4.12 -0.95
N ILE A 386 14.63 4.51 0.33
CA ILE A 386 13.34 4.83 0.98
C ILE A 386 12.84 6.13 0.34
N ALA A 387 11.90 6.03 -0.61
CA ALA A 387 11.24 7.20 -1.18
C ALA A 387 10.41 7.89 -0.09
N LEU A 388 10.65 9.19 0.15
CA LEU A 388 10.00 9.96 1.22
C LEU A 388 8.46 9.98 1.16
N GLY A 389 7.87 9.69 0.00
CA GLY A 389 6.41 9.64 -0.13
C GLY A 389 5.76 8.46 0.60
N ALA A 390 6.45 7.33 0.78
CA ALA A 390 5.87 6.13 1.40
C ALA A 390 5.58 6.38 2.89
N PRO A 391 6.55 6.90 3.65
CA PRO A 391 6.30 7.35 5.01
C PRO A 391 5.15 8.36 5.11
N VAL A 392 5.06 9.33 4.20
CA VAL A 392 3.99 10.33 4.22
C VAL A 392 2.61 9.68 4.06
N SER A 393 2.45 8.70 3.17
CA SER A 393 1.20 7.96 3.00
C SER A 393 0.76 7.24 4.28
N PHE A 394 1.70 6.57 4.96
CA PHE A 394 1.43 5.93 6.26
C PHE A 394 1.03 6.97 7.31
N LEU A 395 1.87 7.97 7.52
CA LEU A 395 1.73 8.95 8.59
C LEU A 395 0.52 9.89 8.41
N ASP A 396 -0.02 10.03 7.20
CA ASP A 396 -1.22 10.84 6.93
C ASP A 396 -2.49 10.18 7.49
N ARG A 397 -2.60 8.84 7.41
CA ARG A 397 -3.81 8.11 7.83
C ARG A 397 -3.64 7.27 9.09
N MET A 398 -2.43 6.81 9.40
CA MET A 398 -2.12 6.06 10.61
C MET A 398 -1.45 6.99 11.63
N ASP A 399 -1.94 7.00 12.87
CA ASP A 399 -1.44 7.85 13.95
C ASP A 399 -0.13 7.31 14.57
N TYR A 400 0.85 7.00 13.72
CA TYR A 400 2.20 6.65 14.16
C TYR A 400 2.91 7.90 14.70
N ARG A 401 3.59 7.75 15.84
CA ARG A 401 4.32 8.83 16.51
C ARG A 401 5.78 8.46 16.70
N ASP A 402 6.63 9.48 16.79
CA ASP A 402 8.05 9.31 17.05
C ASP A 402 8.27 8.67 18.43
N GLY A 403 9.23 7.75 18.50
CA GLY A 403 9.55 7.07 19.75
C GLY A 403 8.39 6.26 20.35
N GLY A 404 7.40 5.85 19.56
CA GLY A 404 6.41 4.87 20.01
C GLY A 404 6.99 3.45 20.12
N THR A 405 6.16 2.49 20.53
CA THR A 405 6.51 1.07 20.56
C THR A 405 5.70 0.29 19.54
N PHE A 406 6.39 -0.42 18.64
CA PHE A 406 5.81 -1.25 17.60
C PHE A 406 5.95 -2.72 17.98
N LEU A 407 4.88 -3.51 17.89
CA LEU A 407 4.98 -4.98 17.84
C LEU A 407 4.76 -5.43 16.40
N ILE A 408 5.76 -6.09 15.82
CA ILE A 408 5.70 -6.57 14.42
C ILE A 408 5.57 -8.09 14.42
N ALA A 409 4.33 -8.58 14.32
CA ALA A 409 4.05 -10.02 14.27
C ALA A 409 4.31 -10.66 12.88
N PRO A 410 3.99 -10.01 11.74
CA PRO A 410 4.25 -10.58 10.42
C PRO A 410 5.74 -10.73 10.14
N PRO A 411 6.16 -11.72 9.32
CA PRO A 411 7.57 -11.95 9.04
C PRO A 411 8.28 -10.73 8.42
N LEU A 412 9.47 -10.41 8.93
CA LEU A 412 10.27 -9.26 8.48
C LEU A 412 10.85 -9.43 7.07
N PHE A 413 10.97 -10.67 6.58
CA PHE A 413 11.38 -10.94 5.19
C PHE A 413 10.26 -10.66 4.17
N HIS A 414 9.02 -10.42 4.63
CA HIS A 414 7.91 -10.03 3.77
C HIS A 414 7.71 -8.51 3.77
N ALA A 415 7.20 -7.98 2.65
CA ALA A 415 7.07 -6.54 2.41
C ALA A 415 6.27 -5.79 3.50
N TRP A 416 5.26 -6.42 4.11
CA TRP A 416 4.44 -5.79 5.14
C TRP A 416 5.17 -5.63 6.49
N GLY A 417 5.79 -6.69 6.99
CA GLY A 417 6.64 -6.63 8.19
C GLY A 417 7.84 -5.72 7.97
N PHE A 418 8.50 -5.86 6.81
CA PHE A 418 9.64 -5.04 6.42
C PHE A 418 9.31 -3.54 6.36
N ALA A 419 8.19 -3.16 5.73
CA ALA A 419 7.80 -1.76 5.62
C ALA A 419 7.55 -1.13 7.01
N ASN A 420 6.91 -1.85 7.93
CA ASN A 420 6.69 -1.36 9.28
C ASN A 420 7.98 -1.30 10.10
N LEU A 421 8.94 -2.21 9.86
CA LEU A 421 10.29 -2.08 10.43
C LEU A 421 10.96 -0.80 9.94
N LEU A 422 10.90 -0.49 8.64
CA LEU A 422 11.41 0.78 8.10
C LEU A 422 10.73 2.01 8.71
N MET A 423 9.41 1.93 8.94
CA MET A 423 8.66 3.01 9.59
C MET A 423 9.06 3.20 11.05
N ALA A 424 9.17 2.12 11.82
CA ALA A 424 9.62 2.19 13.20
C ALA A 424 11.04 2.78 13.30
N MET A 425 11.94 2.37 12.40
CA MET A 425 13.29 2.96 12.29
C MET A 425 13.25 4.47 12.02
N LEU A 426 12.46 4.90 11.03
CA LEU A 426 12.33 6.32 10.68
C LEU A 426 11.84 7.17 11.87
N LEU A 427 10.95 6.59 12.69
CA LEU A 427 10.35 7.24 13.84
C LEU A 427 11.22 7.17 15.10
N GLY A 428 12.34 6.43 15.07
CA GLY A 428 13.14 6.16 16.25
C GLY A 428 12.37 5.37 17.31
N SER A 429 11.45 4.50 16.88
CA SER A 429 10.55 3.72 17.71
C SER A 429 11.17 2.41 18.21
N THR A 430 10.74 1.95 19.38
CA THR A 430 11.11 0.63 19.89
C THR A 430 10.37 -0.46 19.12
N VAL A 431 11.06 -1.52 18.69
CA VAL A 431 10.48 -2.65 17.96
C VAL A 431 10.50 -3.91 18.83
N VAL A 432 9.32 -4.40 19.20
CA VAL A 432 9.11 -5.68 19.87
C VAL A 432 8.93 -6.76 18.81
N LEU A 433 9.77 -7.79 18.86
CA LEU A 433 9.77 -8.93 17.94
C LEU A 433 9.54 -10.24 18.71
N ARG A 434 8.80 -11.13 18.07
CA ARG A 434 8.66 -12.53 18.48
C ARG A 434 8.98 -13.42 17.29
N ARG A 435 9.72 -14.52 17.51
CA ARG A 435 10.08 -15.45 16.43
C ARG A 435 8.83 -16.09 15.82
N ASP A 436 7.91 -16.48 16.68
CA ASP A 436 6.68 -17.18 16.34
C ASP A 436 5.45 -16.38 16.79
N PHE A 437 4.36 -16.55 16.03
CA PHE A 437 3.08 -15.95 16.35
C PHE A 437 2.28 -16.88 17.25
N ASP A 438 2.06 -16.43 18.49
CA ASP A 438 1.06 -16.97 19.40
C ASP A 438 0.10 -15.84 19.81
N PRO A 439 -1.23 -16.02 19.72
CA PRO A 439 -2.18 -14.95 19.98
C PRO A 439 -2.13 -14.39 21.41
N GLU A 440 -1.99 -15.25 22.42
CA GLU A 440 -1.97 -14.85 23.82
C GLU A 440 -0.66 -14.13 24.14
N ASP A 441 0.47 -14.67 23.66
CA ASP A 441 1.77 -14.02 23.78
C ASP A 441 1.80 -12.64 23.13
N VAL A 442 1.08 -12.43 22.03
CA VAL A 442 0.96 -11.11 21.39
C VAL A 442 0.24 -10.14 22.32
N LEU A 443 -0.90 -10.52 22.92
CA LEU A 443 -1.59 -9.69 23.90
C LEU A 443 -0.71 -9.40 25.11
N ARG A 444 -0.01 -10.41 25.63
CA ARG A 444 0.95 -10.28 26.73
C ARG A 444 2.08 -9.31 26.38
N SER A 445 2.64 -9.38 25.18
CA SER A 445 3.68 -8.45 24.73
C SER A 445 3.14 -7.02 24.52
N VAL A 446 1.90 -6.86 24.04
CA VAL A 446 1.26 -5.55 23.92
C VAL A 446 1.13 -4.89 25.29
N ALA A 447 0.59 -5.61 26.28
CA ALA A 447 0.45 -5.12 27.65
C ALA A 447 1.82 -4.88 28.32
N ARG A 448 2.72 -5.86 28.31
CA ARG A 448 4.03 -5.80 29.00
C ARG A 448 4.91 -4.64 28.50
N HIS A 449 4.88 -4.36 27.20
CA HIS A 449 5.77 -3.36 26.59
C HIS A 449 5.05 -2.04 26.26
N GLY A 450 3.76 -1.90 26.60
CA GLY A 450 2.97 -0.71 26.32
C GLY A 450 2.96 -0.34 24.84
N VAL A 451 2.65 -1.31 23.99
CA VAL A 451 2.71 -1.17 22.52
C VAL A 451 1.69 -0.14 22.02
N ASP A 452 2.14 0.83 21.22
CA ASP A 452 1.30 1.82 20.54
C ASP A 452 0.76 1.29 19.20
N VAL A 453 1.58 0.47 18.52
CA VAL A 453 1.33 0.00 17.17
C VAL A 453 1.47 -1.52 17.08
N LEU A 454 0.36 -2.22 16.90
CA LEU A 454 0.34 -3.64 16.56
C LEU A 454 0.29 -3.80 15.04
N VAL A 455 1.30 -4.45 14.47
CA VAL A 455 1.30 -4.82 13.05
C VAL A 455 0.93 -6.29 12.96
N ALA A 456 -0.10 -6.60 12.17
CA ALA A 456 -0.63 -7.96 12.02
C ALA A 456 -1.15 -8.20 10.59
N VAL A 457 -1.52 -9.43 10.26
CA VAL A 457 -2.32 -9.78 9.07
C VAL A 457 -3.72 -10.23 9.50
N PRO A 458 -4.75 -10.22 8.64
CA PRO A 458 -6.13 -10.50 9.06
C PRO A 458 -6.31 -11.83 9.81
N VAL A 459 -5.64 -12.90 9.37
CA VAL A 459 -5.71 -14.21 10.06
C VAL A 459 -5.15 -14.15 11.50
N MET A 460 -4.12 -13.33 11.76
CA MET A 460 -3.59 -13.14 13.11
C MET A 460 -4.60 -12.42 14.00
N LEU A 461 -5.29 -11.39 13.46
CA LEU A 461 -6.35 -10.68 14.19
C LEU A 461 -7.52 -11.61 14.54
N GLY A 462 -7.92 -12.47 13.59
CA GLY A 462 -8.94 -13.50 13.82
C GLY A 462 -8.54 -14.45 14.95
N ARG A 463 -7.30 -14.98 14.93
CA ARG A 463 -6.80 -15.87 15.99
C ARG A 463 -6.72 -15.21 17.37
N ILE A 464 -6.45 -13.91 17.44
CA ILE A 464 -6.51 -13.14 18.70
C ILE A 464 -7.95 -13.02 19.19
N LEU A 465 -8.91 -12.74 18.30
CA LEU A 465 -10.32 -12.65 18.66
C LEU A 465 -10.95 -14.00 19.02
N GLU A 466 -10.36 -15.11 18.58
CA GLU A 466 -10.76 -16.47 18.93
C GLU A 466 -10.33 -16.90 20.35
N LEU A 467 -9.43 -16.15 21.00
CA LEU A 467 -9.10 -16.39 22.41
C LEU A 467 -10.34 -16.21 23.29
N ASP A 468 -10.39 -16.97 24.38
CA ASP A 468 -11.44 -16.85 25.39
C ASP A 468 -11.54 -15.38 25.88
N PRO A 469 -12.76 -14.83 26.06
CA PRO A 469 -12.93 -13.45 26.53
C PRO A 469 -12.16 -13.16 27.81
N GLY A 470 -12.14 -14.09 28.78
CA GLY A 470 -11.40 -13.95 30.03
C GLY A 470 -9.90 -13.74 29.81
N VAL A 471 -9.29 -14.52 28.91
CA VAL A 471 -7.86 -14.36 28.54
C VAL A 471 -7.61 -13.02 27.86
N ARG A 472 -8.52 -12.55 27.01
CA ARG A 472 -8.39 -11.24 26.34
C ARG A 472 -8.47 -10.09 27.34
N GLU A 473 -9.33 -10.20 28.34
CA GLU A 473 -9.55 -9.18 29.38
C GLU A 473 -8.41 -9.10 30.41
N GLU A 474 -7.55 -10.12 30.51
CA GLU A 474 -6.37 -10.11 31.39
C GLU A 474 -5.31 -9.08 30.99
N PHE A 475 -5.26 -8.69 29.71
CA PHE A 475 -4.22 -7.83 29.17
C PHE A 475 -4.74 -6.41 28.93
N ASP A 476 -4.09 -5.41 29.53
CA ASP A 476 -4.41 -4.00 29.28
C ASP A 476 -3.86 -3.54 27.93
N LEU A 477 -4.77 -3.31 26.98
CA LEU A 477 -4.49 -2.82 25.64
C LEU A 477 -4.80 -1.32 25.47
N SER A 478 -5.06 -0.57 26.54
CA SER A 478 -5.46 0.85 26.49
C SER A 478 -4.45 1.79 25.82
N ARG A 479 -3.17 1.38 25.75
CA ARG A 479 -2.11 2.10 25.03
C ARG A 479 -2.10 1.87 23.53
N LEU A 480 -2.77 0.81 23.05
CA LEU A 480 -2.81 0.47 21.63
C LEU A 480 -3.60 1.54 20.88
N ARG A 481 -2.95 2.16 19.89
CA ARG A 481 -3.53 3.27 19.11
C ARG A 481 -3.71 2.92 17.66
N VAL A 482 -2.84 2.07 17.12
CA VAL A 482 -2.94 1.59 15.75
C VAL A 482 -2.75 0.08 15.72
N THR A 483 -3.74 -0.62 15.20
CA THR A 483 -3.60 -1.98 14.69
C THR A 483 -3.53 -1.89 13.18
N ALA A 484 -2.34 -2.04 12.60
CA ALA A 484 -2.15 -1.96 11.16
C ALA A 484 -2.21 -3.35 10.54
N THR A 485 -3.04 -3.52 9.51
CA THR A 485 -3.16 -4.78 8.78
C THR A 485 -3.12 -4.64 7.27
N SER A 486 -2.55 -5.63 6.61
CA SER A 486 -2.43 -5.70 5.15
C SER A 486 -2.12 -7.15 4.72
N GLY A 487 -1.84 -7.36 3.45
CA GLY A 487 -1.45 -8.64 2.88
C GLY A 487 -2.61 -9.47 2.35
N SER A 488 -3.80 -9.35 2.92
CA SER A 488 -5.05 -9.89 2.37
C SER A 488 -6.22 -8.97 2.75
N ALA A 489 -7.32 -9.05 2.02
CA ALA A 489 -8.49 -8.25 2.37
C ALA A 489 -9.20 -8.83 3.61
N LEU A 490 -9.84 -7.95 4.38
CA LEU A 490 -10.48 -8.24 5.67
C LEU A 490 -11.75 -9.08 5.48
N PRO A 491 -11.86 -10.27 6.12
CA PRO A 491 -13.04 -11.11 6.02
C PRO A 491 -14.22 -10.51 6.81
N GLY A 492 -15.42 -10.64 6.24
CA GLY A 492 -16.71 -10.31 6.82
C GLY A 492 -16.71 -9.14 7.81
N ASP A 493 -17.03 -9.47 9.07
CA ASP A 493 -17.18 -8.52 10.17
C ASP A 493 -15.92 -8.36 11.03
N LEU A 494 -14.77 -8.92 10.61
CA LEU A 494 -13.54 -8.94 11.41
C LEU A 494 -13.14 -7.55 11.89
N ALA A 495 -13.29 -6.55 11.02
CA ALA A 495 -12.94 -5.18 11.33
C ALA A 495 -13.77 -4.62 12.49
N THR A 496 -15.09 -4.77 12.39
CA THR A 496 -16.05 -4.37 13.41
C THR A 496 -15.82 -5.12 14.72
N ARG A 497 -15.68 -6.44 14.67
CA ARG A 497 -15.41 -7.26 15.87
C ARG A 497 -14.12 -6.87 16.58
N TRP A 498 -13.05 -6.60 15.82
CA TRP A 498 -11.80 -6.11 16.39
C TRP A 498 -12.02 -4.79 17.12
N MET A 499 -12.71 -3.84 16.47
CA MET A 499 -12.92 -2.52 17.05
C MET A 499 -13.93 -2.51 18.21
N ASP A 500 -14.85 -3.47 18.27
CA ASP A 500 -15.76 -3.65 19.41
C ASP A 500 -15.02 -4.16 20.65
N VAL A 501 -13.99 -4.98 20.47
CA VAL A 501 -13.21 -5.57 21.57
C VAL A 501 -12.05 -4.66 22.00
N PHE A 502 -11.30 -4.12 21.06
CA PHE A 502 -10.04 -3.40 21.32
C PHE A 502 -10.08 -1.91 20.96
N GLY A 503 -11.28 -1.38 20.68
CA GLY A 503 -11.50 0.02 20.31
C GLY A 503 -11.13 0.32 18.85
N ASP A 504 -11.43 1.55 18.43
CA ASP A 504 -11.23 2.06 17.06
C ASP A 504 -9.74 2.28 16.72
N THR A 505 -8.98 1.19 16.67
CA THR A 505 -7.53 1.16 16.43
C THR A 505 -7.18 0.58 15.06
N LEU A 506 -8.10 -0.15 14.41
CA LEU A 506 -7.81 -0.91 13.20
C LEU A 506 -7.67 -0.04 11.96
N HIS A 507 -6.60 -0.27 11.20
CA HIS A 507 -6.35 0.33 9.91
C HIS A 507 -6.01 -0.75 8.89
N SER A 508 -6.64 -0.69 7.71
CA SER A 508 -6.42 -1.65 6.63
C SER A 508 -5.68 -0.98 5.48
N LEU A 509 -4.60 -1.61 5.00
CA LEU A 509 -3.83 -1.09 3.87
C LEU A 509 -3.95 -2.01 2.66
N TYR A 510 -4.27 -1.41 1.52
CA TYR A 510 -4.20 -2.03 0.21
C TYR A 510 -2.97 -1.55 -0.57
N GLY A 511 -2.21 -2.51 -1.08
CA GLY A 511 -1.07 -2.26 -1.93
C GLY A 511 -0.32 -3.54 -2.29
N ALA A 512 0.63 -3.41 -3.20
CA ALA A 512 1.54 -4.48 -3.59
C ALA A 512 2.98 -3.98 -3.62
N THR A 513 3.94 -4.90 -3.65
CA THR A 513 5.37 -4.56 -3.68
C THR A 513 5.72 -3.78 -4.94
N GLU A 514 5.01 -4.07 -6.03
CA GLU A 514 5.13 -3.57 -7.39
C GLU A 514 4.56 -2.14 -7.54
N VAL A 515 3.37 -1.88 -7.01
CA VAL A 515 2.61 -0.64 -7.29
C VAL A 515 2.60 0.37 -6.14
N GLY A 516 3.17 0.01 -4.98
CA GLY A 516 3.15 0.83 -3.77
C GLY A 516 1.82 0.74 -3.01
N TRP A 517 1.52 1.76 -2.21
CA TRP A 517 0.37 1.78 -1.30
C TRP A 517 -0.80 2.50 -1.97
N GLY A 518 -1.80 1.74 -2.44
CA GLY A 518 -2.92 2.27 -3.21
C GLY A 518 -3.96 2.98 -2.35
N ALA A 519 -4.38 2.35 -1.24
CA ALA A 519 -5.41 2.89 -0.35
C ALA A 519 -5.19 2.47 1.11
N ILE A 520 -5.68 3.28 2.05
CA ILE A 520 -5.67 3.00 3.49
C ILE A 520 -7.03 3.34 4.09
N ALA A 521 -7.65 2.37 4.75
CA ALA A 521 -8.84 2.53 5.58
C ALA A 521 -8.44 2.89 7.00
N ASP A 522 -9.05 3.93 7.53
CA ASP A 522 -9.00 4.25 8.97
C ASP A 522 -10.20 3.60 9.69
N PRO A 523 -10.27 3.67 11.04
CA PRO A 523 -11.38 3.08 11.79
C PRO A 523 -12.75 3.60 11.35
N ALA A 524 -12.88 4.87 10.97
CA ALA A 524 -14.15 5.44 10.53
C ALA A 524 -14.58 4.87 9.17
N ASP A 525 -13.65 4.71 8.23
CA ASP A 525 -13.90 4.05 6.95
C ASP A 525 -14.37 2.59 7.17
N LEU A 526 -13.70 1.85 8.07
CA LEU A 526 -14.01 0.45 8.38
C LEU A 526 -15.32 0.28 9.17
N ARG A 527 -15.66 1.20 10.07
CA ARG A 527 -16.98 1.23 10.74
C ARG A 527 -18.10 1.44 9.73
N ALA A 528 -17.89 2.31 8.75
CA ALA A 528 -18.88 2.62 7.72
C ALA A 528 -18.94 1.58 6.59
N ALA A 529 -17.86 0.85 6.33
CA ALA A 529 -17.77 -0.21 5.33
C ALA A 529 -16.67 -1.22 5.69
N PRO A 530 -16.97 -2.30 6.45
CA PRO A 530 -15.96 -3.20 7.01
C PRO A 530 -15.01 -3.87 6.00
N THR A 531 -15.46 -4.05 4.75
CA THR A 531 -14.70 -4.70 3.68
C THR A 531 -13.91 -3.72 2.81
N THR A 532 -13.94 -2.42 3.10
CA THR A 532 -13.24 -1.43 2.28
C THR A 532 -11.71 -1.49 2.46
N ALA A 533 -10.99 -1.27 1.37
CA ALA A 533 -9.56 -0.95 1.39
C ALA A 533 -9.30 0.52 1.78
N GLY A 534 -10.37 1.31 1.97
CA GLY A 534 -10.32 2.69 2.40
C GLY A 534 -10.04 3.66 1.26
N ARG A 535 -9.50 4.82 1.60
CA ARG A 535 -9.33 5.91 0.64
C ARG A 535 -7.96 5.89 0.00
N VAL A 536 -7.86 6.42 -1.21
CA VAL A 536 -6.61 6.53 -1.96
C VAL A 536 -5.54 7.23 -1.12
N SER A 537 -4.37 6.61 -1.01
CA SER A 537 -3.26 7.11 -0.20
C SER A 537 -2.75 8.46 -0.71
N LEU A 538 -2.25 9.29 0.20
CA LEU A 538 -1.65 10.57 -0.15
C LEU A 538 -0.46 10.37 -1.11
N GLY A 539 -0.57 10.92 -2.33
CA GLY A 539 0.44 10.81 -3.39
C GLY A 539 0.27 9.60 -4.32
N ALA A 540 -0.66 8.70 -4.00
CA ALA A 540 -1.10 7.64 -4.91
C ALA A 540 -2.23 8.13 -5.83
N ARG A 541 -2.43 7.41 -6.92
CA ARG A 541 -3.55 7.55 -7.85
C ARG A 541 -4.12 6.16 -8.10
N VAL A 542 -5.43 6.01 -7.95
CA VAL A 542 -6.16 4.78 -8.28
C VAL A 542 -7.13 5.08 -9.41
N ARG A 543 -7.21 4.18 -10.39
CA ARG A 543 -8.18 4.25 -11.49
C ARG A 543 -8.82 2.89 -11.68
N ILE A 544 -10.16 2.88 -11.81
CA ILE A 544 -10.93 1.69 -12.15
C ILE A 544 -11.24 1.74 -13.64
N VAL A 545 -10.99 0.64 -14.33
CA VAL A 545 -10.83 0.63 -15.78
C VAL A 545 -11.48 -0.62 -16.39
N ASP A 546 -12.15 -0.49 -17.53
CA ASP A 546 -12.78 -1.63 -18.22
C ASP A 546 -11.77 -2.47 -19.03
N ARG A 547 -12.26 -3.46 -19.81
CA ARG A 547 -11.38 -4.30 -20.65
C ARG A 547 -10.63 -3.53 -21.74
N GLY A 548 -11.23 -2.47 -22.30
CA GLY A 548 -10.57 -1.54 -23.24
C GLY A 548 -9.69 -0.51 -22.53
N GLY A 549 -9.71 -0.50 -21.20
CA GLY A 549 -9.06 0.40 -20.26
C GLY A 549 -9.54 1.85 -20.33
N VAL A 550 -10.83 2.01 -20.61
CA VAL A 550 -11.57 3.25 -20.37
C VAL A 550 -11.93 3.33 -18.89
N ALA A 551 -11.77 4.51 -18.29
CA ALA A 551 -12.10 4.73 -16.89
C ALA A 551 -13.60 4.54 -16.60
N LEU A 552 -13.92 3.80 -15.55
CA LEU A 552 -15.28 3.50 -15.14
C LEU A 552 -15.81 4.49 -14.09
N PRO A 553 -17.12 4.79 -14.07
CA PRO A 553 -17.78 5.52 -12.99
C PRO A 553 -17.66 4.83 -11.62
N THR A 554 -18.04 5.52 -10.54
CA THR A 554 -18.20 4.91 -9.21
C THR A 554 -19.20 3.74 -9.25
N HIS A 555 -19.03 2.78 -8.35
CA HIS A 555 -19.81 1.53 -8.24
C HIS A 555 -19.75 0.60 -9.46
N ARG A 556 -18.88 0.86 -10.44
CA ARG A 556 -18.67 -0.02 -11.58
C ARG A 556 -17.40 -0.83 -11.39
N THR A 557 -17.57 -2.14 -11.37
CA THR A 557 -16.47 -3.10 -11.27
C THR A 557 -15.58 -3.06 -12.50
N GLY A 558 -14.27 -2.96 -12.28
CA GLY A 558 -13.25 -3.06 -13.32
C GLY A 558 -11.85 -3.28 -12.73
N ARG A 559 -10.83 -3.32 -13.58
CA ARG A 559 -9.44 -3.52 -13.17
C ARG A 559 -8.94 -2.30 -12.40
N ILE A 560 -8.20 -2.57 -11.32
CA ILE A 560 -7.59 -1.55 -10.47
C ILE A 560 -6.21 -1.22 -11.03
N LEU A 561 -6.02 0.03 -11.42
CA LEU A 561 -4.73 0.59 -11.83
C LEU A 561 -4.22 1.52 -10.73
N VAL A 562 -2.97 1.36 -10.33
CA VAL A 562 -2.35 2.15 -9.25
C VAL A 562 -1.07 2.81 -9.72
N GLY A 563 -0.90 4.09 -9.43
CA GLY A 563 0.33 4.82 -9.72
C GLY A 563 0.48 6.04 -8.82
N GLY A 564 1.34 6.98 -9.21
CA GLY A 564 1.76 8.08 -8.33
C GLY A 564 3.00 7.73 -7.51
N GLY A 565 3.42 8.63 -6.62
CA GLY A 565 4.80 8.85 -6.14
C GLY A 565 5.53 7.71 -5.40
N LEU A 566 5.01 6.48 -5.46
CA LEU A 566 5.51 5.27 -4.79
C LEU A 566 5.51 3.99 -5.65
N ALA A 567 5.00 4.05 -6.88
CA ALA A 567 5.00 2.89 -7.76
C ALA A 567 6.41 2.64 -8.32
N ASN A 568 6.88 1.39 -8.23
CA ASN A 568 8.04 0.96 -9.00
C ASN A 568 7.60 0.72 -10.45
N ASP A 569 8.47 0.98 -11.41
CA ASP A 569 8.18 0.71 -12.83
C ASP A 569 8.82 -0.60 -13.31
N ARG A 570 9.62 -1.29 -12.47
CA ARG A 570 10.49 -2.42 -12.87
C ARG A 570 10.73 -3.49 -11.79
N TYR A 571 10.95 -4.75 -12.22
CA TYR A 571 11.42 -5.90 -11.43
C TYR A 571 12.97 -5.96 -11.31
N THR A 572 13.54 -6.87 -10.49
CA THR A 572 15.01 -7.03 -10.32
C THR A 572 15.76 -7.42 -11.58
N ASP A 573 15.11 -8.06 -12.54
CA ASP A 573 15.68 -8.47 -13.84
C ASP A 573 15.55 -7.38 -14.91
N GLY A 574 14.98 -6.21 -14.56
CA GLY A 574 14.81 -5.09 -15.48
C GLY A 574 13.49 -5.10 -16.27
N THR A 575 12.68 -6.15 -16.12
CA THR A 575 11.34 -6.25 -16.73
C THR A 575 10.46 -5.09 -16.24
N ARG A 576 9.84 -4.35 -17.17
CA ARG A 576 8.88 -3.30 -16.83
C ARG A 576 7.58 -3.93 -16.33
N LEU A 577 6.98 -3.34 -15.30
CA LEU A 577 5.62 -3.67 -14.90
C LEU A 577 4.65 -3.23 -16.00
N PRO A 578 3.58 -4.01 -16.29
CA PRO A 578 2.52 -3.56 -17.19
C PRO A 578 1.95 -2.24 -16.69
N GLN A 579 2.00 -1.22 -17.55
CA GLN A 579 1.52 0.12 -17.22
C GLN A 579 0.60 0.62 -18.31
N ARG A 580 -0.45 1.32 -17.89
CA ARG A 580 -1.36 2.08 -18.74
C ARG A 580 -1.45 3.50 -18.19
N ASP A 581 -1.17 4.48 -19.03
CA ASP A 581 -1.15 5.91 -18.69
C ASP A 581 -0.25 6.28 -17.49
N GLY A 582 0.83 5.52 -17.26
CA GLY A 582 1.71 5.72 -16.11
C GLY A 582 1.15 5.19 -14.78
N LEU A 583 0.09 4.39 -14.83
CA LEU A 583 -0.43 3.61 -13.70
C LEU A 583 -0.13 2.13 -13.97
N SER A 584 0.31 1.42 -12.94
CA SER A 584 0.61 -0.01 -13.01
C SER A 584 -0.67 -0.83 -12.90
N GLU A 585 -0.79 -1.87 -13.72
CA GLU A 585 -1.87 -2.84 -13.61
C GLU A 585 -1.60 -3.77 -12.43
N THR A 586 -2.54 -3.85 -11.50
CA THR A 586 -2.37 -4.64 -10.27
C THR A 586 -2.71 -6.12 -10.45
N GLY A 587 -3.52 -6.45 -11.47
CA GLY A 587 -4.19 -7.74 -11.60
C GLY A 587 -5.39 -7.91 -10.65
N ASP A 588 -5.73 -6.88 -9.87
CA ASP A 588 -6.88 -6.86 -8.98
C ASP A 588 -8.08 -6.17 -9.68
N VAL A 589 -9.28 -6.56 -9.25
CA VAL A 589 -10.55 -6.04 -9.73
C VAL A 589 -11.31 -5.44 -8.56
N GLY A 590 -11.99 -4.32 -8.80
CA GLY A 590 -12.70 -3.59 -7.77
C GLY A 590 -13.48 -2.40 -8.29
N TYR A 591 -13.96 -1.57 -7.38
CA TYR A 591 -14.66 -0.33 -7.68
C TYR A 591 -14.38 0.74 -6.62
N LEU A 592 -14.68 2.00 -6.96
CA LEU A 592 -14.70 3.11 -6.02
C LEU A 592 -16.15 3.46 -5.70
N ASP A 593 -16.46 3.77 -4.45
CA ASP A 593 -17.77 4.32 -4.08
C ASP A 593 -17.81 5.85 -4.22
N ASP A 594 -18.95 6.45 -3.87
CA ASP A 594 -19.17 7.89 -3.98
C ASP A 594 -18.32 8.72 -3.00
N LEU A 595 -17.80 8.10 -1.95
CA LEU A 595 -16.87 8.71 -1.00
C LEU A 595 -15.40 8.49 -1.40
N GLY A 596 -15.14 7.82 -2.53
CA GLY A 596 -13.80 7.51 -3.01
C GLY A 596 -13.09 6.41 -2.21
N ARG A 597 -13.86 5.57 -1.50
CA ARG A 597 -13.36 4.36 -0.86
C ARG A 597 -13.23 3.25 -1.90
N LEU A 598 -12.11 2.53 -1.85
CA LEU A 598 -11.79 1.42 -2.74
C LEU A 598 -12.32 0.12 -2.17
N PHE A 599 -12.99 -0.66 -3.01
CA PHE A 599 -13.42 -2.02 -2.71
C PHE A 599 -12.72 -2.98 -3.66
N VAL A 600 -11.96 -3.93 -3.09
CA VAL A 600 -11.20 -4.93 -3.84
C VAL A 600 -11.96 -6.24 -3.81
N LEU A 601 -12.45 -6.68 -4.97
CA LEU A 601 -13.27 -7.88 -5.12
C LEU A 601 -12.44 -9.14 -5.35
N GLY A 602 -11.15 -9.01 -5.67
CA GLY A 602 -10.27 -10.15 -5.89
C GLY A 602 -9.36 -9.96 -7.10
N ARG A 603 -8.74 -11.04 -7.56
CA ARG A 603 -7.88 -11.05 -8.74
C ARG A 603 -8.66 -11.39 -10.00
N GLU A 604 -8.26 -10.78 -11.12
CA GLU A 604 -8.79 -11.12 -12.44
C GLU A 604 -8.54 -12.60 -12.79
N ASP A 605 -7.36 -13.13 -12.43
CA ASP A 605 -6.99 -14.53 -12.68
C ASP A 605 -7.79 -15.55 -11.83
N ASP A 606 -8.39 -15.09 -10.72
CA ASP A 606 -9.22 -15.93 -9.84
C ASP A 606 -10.71 -15.84 -10.19
N MET A 607 -11.08 -15.04 -11.19
CA MET A 607 -12.46 -14.83 -11.62
C MET A 607 -13.05 -16.13 -12.19
N ILE A 608 -14.23 -16.50 -11.69
CA ILE A 608 -14.97 -17.69 -12.12
C ILE A 608 -15.91 -17.27 -13.24
N ILE A 609 -15.77 -17.85 -14.42
CA ILE A 609 -16.67 -17.56 -15.55
C ILE A 609 -17.72 -18.67 -15.62
N SER A 610 -18.90 -18.41 -15.06
CA SER A 610 -20.00 -19.39 -14.97
C SER A 610 -21.18 -18.94 -15.81
N GLY A 611 -21.40 -19.62 -16.95
CA GLY A 611 -22.53 -19.34 -17.85
C GLY A 611 -22.46 -17.99 -18.54
N GLY A 612 -21.24 -17.48 -18.78
CA GLY A 612 -20.99 -16.17 -19.38
C GLY A 612 -20.97 -15.01 -18.37
N GLU A 613 -21.28 -15.27 -17.10
CA GLU A 613 -21.22 -14.29 -16.02
C GLU A 613 -19.87 -14.33 -15.29
N ASN A 614 -19.34 -13.16 -14.96
CA ASN A 614 -18.10 -13.04 -14.19
C ASN A 614 -18.43 -13.04 -12.70
N VAL A 615 -18.05 -14.12 -12.00
CA VAL A 615 -18.22 -14.24 -10.55
C VAL A 615 -16.87 -14.11 -9.87
N TYR A 616 -16.74 -13.13 -8.98
CA TYR A 616 -15.54 -12.95 -8.18
C TYR A 616 -15.69 -13.78 -6.89
N PRO A 617 -14.76 -14.70 -6.57
CA PRO A 617 -14.91 -15.59 -5.42
C PRO A 617 -15.27 -14.89 -4.10
N ARG A 618 -14.69 -13.70 -3.89
CA ARG A 618 -14.92 -12.85 -2.71
C ARG A 618 -16.39 -12.55 -2.49
N THR A 619 -17.17 -12.34 -3.54
CA THR A 619 -18.57 -11.94 -3.38
C THR A 619 -19.45 -13.04 -2.81
N VAL A 620 -19.05 -14.30 -3.02
CA VAL A 620 -19.69 -15.48 -2.43
C VAL A 620 -19.10 -15.74 -1.03
N GLU A 621 -17.79 -15.57 -0.87
CA GLU A 621 -17.08 -15.70 0.40
C GLU A 621 -17.64 -14.74 1.45
N ASP A 622 -17.70 -13.43 1.16
CA ASP A 622 -18.18 -12.40 2.10
C ASP A 622 -19.61 -12.73 2.61
N VAL A 623 -20.50 -13.19 1.73
CA VAL A 623 -21.86 -13.60 2.13
C VAL A 623 -21.86 -14.83 3.03
N LEU A 624 -21.00 -15.81 2.74
CA LEU A 624 -20.91 -17.02 3.55
C LEU A 624 -20.23 -16.77 4.90
N GLU A 625 -19.28 -15.84 4.97
CA GLU A 625 -18.63 -15.41 6.21
C GLU A 625 -19.62 -14.76 7.19
N GLU A 626 -20.72 -14.16 6.73
CA GLU A 626 -21.80 -13.67 7.59
C GLU A 626 -22.65 -14.80 8.23
N HIS A 627 -22.52 -16.05 7.77
CA HIS A 627 -23.32 -17.15 8.31
C HIS A 627 -22.70 -17.67 9.62
N PRO A 628 -23.43 -17.75 10.75
CA PRO A 628 -22.85 -18.09 12.06
C PRO A 628 -22.26 -19.50 12.14
N GLY A 629 -22.68 -20.41 11.26
CA GLY A 629 -22.13 -21.76 11.12
C GLY A 629 -20.84 -21.87 10.29
N VAL A 630 -20.36 -20.80 9.68
CA VAL A 630 -19.14 -20.75 8.86
C VAL A 630 -18.02 -20.11 9.67
N LYS A 631 -16.89 -20.81 9.81
CA LYS A 631 -15.66 -20.25 10.40
C LYS A 631 -14.83 -19.55 9.33
N GLU A 632 -14.58 -20.24 8.23
CA GLU A 632 -13.81 -19.76 7.09
C GLU A 632 -14.37 -20.35 5.80
N VAL A 633 -14.16 -19.66 4.69
CA VAL A 633 -14.60 -20.12 3.38
C VAL A 633 -13.64 -19.69 2.28
N ALA A 634 -13.50 -20.53 1.26
CA ALA A 634 -12.86 -20.20 0.00
C ALA A 634 -13.72 -20.68 -1.16
N ALA A 635 -14.02 -19.80 -2.11
CA ALA A 635 -14.71 -20.14 -3.35
C ALA A 635 -13.71 -20.37 -4.49
N ILE A 636 -13.90 -21.37 -5.33
CA ILE A 636 -13.07 -21.59 -6.52
C ILE A 636 -13.94 -21.92 -7.72
N GLY A 637 -13.43 -21.61 -8.91
CA GLY A 637 -13.97 -22.12 -10.16
C GLY A 637 -13.51 -23.56 -10.36
N VAL A 638 -14.45 -24.45 -10.63
CA VAL A 638 -14.16 -25.81 -11.09
C VAL A 638 -14.78 -26.02 -12.46
N PRO A 639 -14.15 -26.79 -13.37
CA PRO A 639 -14.70 -27.02 -14.70
C PRO A 639 -16.14 -27.54 -14.67
N ASP A 640 -16.98 -27.02 -15.57
CA ASP A 640 -18.36 -27.45 -15.81
C ASP A 640 -18.59 -27.50 -17.32
N GLU A 641 -19.03 -28.64 -17.85
CA GLU A 641 -19.23 -28.84 -19.29
C GLU A 641 -20.27 -27.88 -19.90
N HIS A 642 -21.23 -27.41 -19.12
CA HIS A 642 -22.34 -26.58 -19.60
C HIS A 642 -22.12 -25.09 -19.33
N TYR A 643 -21.40 -24.76 -18.26
CA TYR A 643 -21.22 -23.38 -17.80
C TYR A 643 -19.78 -22.85 -17.98
N GLY A 644 -18.87 -23.68 -18.47
CA GLY A 644 -17.43 -23.40 -18.52
C GLY A 644 -16.81 -23.67 -17.15
N GLU A 645 -17.19 -22.87 -16.16
CA GLU A 645 -16.91 -23.14 -14.76
C GLU A 645 -18.19 -23.11 -13.92
N ARG A 646 -18.14 -23.77 -12.77
CA ARG A 646 -19.13 -23.66 -11.70
C ARG A 646 -18.41 -23.35 -10.39
N ILE A 647 -19.14 -22.74 -9.46
CA ILE A 647 -18.59 -22.34 -8.18
C ILE A 647 -18.59 -23.53 -7.22
N ALA A 648 -17.43 -23.84 -6.66
CA ALA A 648 -17.26 -24.73 -5.51
C ALA A 648 -16.80 -23.91 -4.30
N VAL A 649 -17.40 -24.15 -3.13
CA VAL A 649 -16.96 -23.54 -1.88
C VAL A 649 -16.38 -24.59 -0.94
N HIS A 650 -15.22 -24.29 -0.38
CA HIS A 650 -14.58 -25.05 0.69
C HIS A 650 -14.86 -24.31 2.00
N VAL A 651 -15.57 -24.96 2.91
CA VAL A 651 -16.11 -24.35 4.13
C VAL A 651 -15.54 -25.05 5.36
N VAL A 652 -14.89 -24.26 6.21
CA VAL A 652 -14.55 -24.68 7.58
C VAL A 652 -15.73 -24.31 8.47
N LYS A 653 -16.27 -25.28 9.20
CA LYS A 653 -17.43 -25.05 10.08
C LYS A 653 -17.00 -24.34 11.35
N ALA A 654 -17.87 -23.48 11.86
CA ALA A 654 -17.73 -22.97 13.22
C ALA A 654 -17.77 -24.15 14.23
N PRO A 655 -17.01 -24.09 15.35
CA PRO A 655 -17.02 -25.14 16.35
C PRO A 655 -18.44 -25.51 16.80
N GLY A 656 -18.79 -26.80 16.76
CA GLY A 656 -20.12 -27.29 17.13
C GLY A 656 -21.25 -27.01 16.13
N ALA A 657 -20.99 -26.29 15.02
CA ALA A 657 -22.02 -25.95 14.05
C ALA A 657 -22.44 -27.14 13.19
N ARG A 658 -23.76 -27.38 13.11
CA ARG A 658 -24.37 -28.36 12.19
C ARG A 658 -24.76 -27.69 10.87
N LEU A 659 -23.76 -27.27 10.10
CA LEU A 659 -23.97 -26.66 8.78
C LEU A 659 -24.09 -27.72 7.67
N SER A 660 -25.14 -27.62 6.85
CA SER A 660 -25.37 -28.50 5.69
C SER A 660 -25.11 -27.78 4.36
N ALA A 661 -24.75 -28.51 3.31
CA ALA A 661 -24.55 -27.95 1.97
C ALA A 661 -25.82 -27.27 1.41
N LYS A 662 -27.01 -27.72 1.81
CA LYS A 662 -28.29 -27.08 1.45
C LYS A 662 -28.40 -25.68 2.09
N ALA A 663 -28.11 -25.58 3.38
CA ALA A 663 -28.16 -24.30 4.11
C ALA A 663 -27.15 -23.28 3.54
N VAL A 664 -25.93 -23.72 3.22
CA VAL A 664 -24.91 -22.88 2.53
C VAL A 664 -25.47 -22.30 1.23
N ARG A 665 -26.05 -23.15 0.38
CA ARG A 665 -26.63 -22.71 -0.91
C ARG A 665 -27.83 -21.79 -0.73
N GLU A 666 -28.69 -22.05 0.25
CA GLU A 666 -29.84 -21.21 0.57
C GLU A 666 -29.42 -19.83 1.09
N HIS A 667 -28.39 -19.77 1.94
CA HIS A 667 -27.85 -18.51 2.46
C HIS A 667 -27.30 -17.60 1.36
N VAL A 668 -26.56 -18.18 0.40
CA VAL A 668 -26.08 -17.45 -0.79
C VAL A 668 -27.23 -17.05 -1.69
N ARG A 669 -28.16 -17.97 -1.98
CA ARG A 669 -29.31 -17.72 -2.87
C ARG A 669 -30.21 -16.60 -2.38
N ALA A 670 -30.31 -16.40 -1.07
CA ALA A 670 -31.11 -15.32 -0.48
C ALA A 670 -30.52 -13.92 -0.72
N ARG A 671 -29.22 -13.81 -1.03
CA ARG A 671 -28.48 -12.53 -1.09
C ARG A 671 -27.79 -12.27 -2.43
N ARG A 672 -27.59 -13.32 -3.24
CA ARG A 672 -26.83 -13.28 -4.49
C ARG A 672 -27.63 -13.83 -5.67
N PRO A 673 -27.33 -13.39 -6.91
CA PRO A 673 -27.93 -13.94 -8.11
C PRO A 673 -27.74 -15.45 -8.24
N ARG A 674 -28.64 -16.12 -8.98
CA ARG A 674 -28.64 -17.58 -9.13
C ARG A 674 -27.32 -18.17 -9.64
N TYR A 675 -26.62 -17.45 -10.52
CA TYR A 675 -25.34 -17.89 -11.10
C TYR A 675 -24.16 -17.80 -10.11
N GLU A 676 -24.32 -17.10 -8.98
CA GLU A 676 -23.32 -17.04 -7.90
C GLU A 676 -23.54 -18.10 -6.82
N VAL A 677 -24.64 -18.86 -6.88
CA VAL A 677 -24.92 -19.90 -5.89
C VAL A 677 -23.99 -21.09 -6.12
N PRO A 678 -23.21 -21.52 -5.10
CA PRO A 678 -22.26 -22.61 -5.27
C PRO A 678 -22.98 -23.92 -5.61
N ARG A 679 -22.42 -24.67 -6.57
CA ARG A 679 -22.90 -26.02 -6.89
C ARG A 679 -22.33 -27.04 -5.92
N ASP A 680 -21.03 -26.93 -5.65
CA ASP A 680 -20.34 -27.77 -4.68
C ASP A 680 -20.14 -27.04 -3.37
N VAL A 681 -20.32 -27.80 -2.29
CA VAL A 681 -19.96 -27.38 -0.94
C VAL A 681 -19.14 -28.51 -0.35
N VAL A 682 -17.85 -28.26 -0.18
CA VAL A 682 -16.89 -29.18 0.44
C VAL A 682 -16.65 -28.69 1.86
N PHE A 683 -16.78 -29.57 2.84
CA PHE A 683 -16.42 -29.24 4.22
C PHE A 683 -15.00 -29.73 4.50
N CYS A 684 -14.16 -28.86 5.06
CA CYS A 684 -12.79 -29.18 5.41
C CYS A 684 -12.48 -28.72 6.84
N ASP A 685 -11.46 -29.32 7.45
CA ASP A 685 -11.03 -28.96 8.81
C ASP A 685 -10.28 -27.62 8.81
N GLU A 686 -9.49 -27.36 7.76
CA GLU A 686 -8.77 -26.11 7.56
C GLU A 686 -8.61 -25.77 6.07
N LEU A 687 -8.33 -24.49 5.77
CA LEU A 687 -7.99 -24.05 4.41
C LEU A 687 -6.47 -24.01 4.21
N PRO A 688 -5.94 -24.47 3.06
CA PRO A 688 -4.51 -24.46 2.79
C PRO A 688 -4.02 -23.02 2.64
N ARG A 689 -2.98 -22.64 3.40
CA ARG A 689 -2.43 -21.27 3.41
C ARG A 689 -0.93 -21.25 3.12
N GLY A 690 -0.46 -20.16 2.53
CA GLY A 690 0.96 -19.86 2.37
C GLY A 690 1.53 -19.13 3.59
N ALA A 691 2.85 -18.87 3.56
CA ALA A 691 3.58 -18.21 4.66
C ALA A 691 3.05 -16.83 5.08
N THR A 692 2.33 -16.13 4.18
CA THR A 692 1.69 -14.82 4.46
C THR A 692 0.27 -14.94 4.98
N GLY A 693 -0.23 -16.16 5.23
CA GLY A 693 -1.62 -16.41 5.62
C GLY A 693 -2.62 -16.40 4.46
N LYS A 694 -2.17 -16.13 3.22
CA LYS A 694 -3.04 -16.18 2.01
C LYS A 694 -3.46 -17.61 1.70
N ILE A 695 -4.74 -17.80 1.38
CA ILE A 695 -5.27 -19.10 0.94
C ILE A 695 -4.65 -19.50 -0.40
N LEU A 696 -4.16 -20.73 -0.50
CA LEU A 696 -3.59 -21.32 -1.71
C LEU A 696 -4.69 -21.97 -2.54
N ARG A 697 -5.49 -21.16 -3.26
CA ARG A 697 -6.65 -21.63 -4.07
C ARG A 697 -6.33 -22.78 -5.03
N ARG A 698 -5.10 -22.85 -5.57
CA ARG A 698 -4.66 -23.97 -6.41
C ARG A 698 -4.71 -25.33 -5.71
N ALA A 699 -4.40 -25.37 -4.42
CA ALA A 699 -4.41 -26.61 -3.65
C ALA A 699 -5.83 -27.13 -3.41
N LEU A 700 -6.83 -26.24 -3.51
CA LEU A 700 -8.25 -26.58 -3.42
C LEU A 700 -8.82 -27.17 -4.72
N ARG A 701 -8.13 -26.99 -5.86
CA ARG A 701 -8.59 -27.52 -7.17
C ARG A 701 -8.32 -29.02 -7.35
N SER A 702 -7.51 -29.62 -6.49
CA SER A 702 -7.27 -31.05 -6.49
C SER A 702 -8.41 -31.76 -5.75
N PRO A 703 -9.10 -32.75 -6.35
CA PRO A 703 -10.08 -33.54 -5.61
C PRO A 703 -9.38 -34.25 -4.44
N SER A 704 -10.00 -34.17 -3.26
CA SER A 704 -9.63 -34.99 -2.10
C SER A 704 -9.91 -36.46 -2.36
#